data_AF-A0A7J6VCK9-F1
#
_entry.id   AF-A0A7J6VCK9-F1
#
_cell.length_a   1.000
_cell.length_b   1.000
_cell.length_c   1.000
_cell.angle_alpha   90.00
_cell.angle_beta   90.00
_cell.angle_gamma   90.00
#
_symmetry.space_group_name_H-M   'P 1'
#
loop_
_entity.id
_entity.type
_entity.pdbx_description
1 polymer ?
#
loop_
_entity_poly.entity_id
_entity_poly.type
_entity_poly.pdbx_seq_one_letter_code
_entity_poly.pdbx_strand_id
1 'polypeptide(L)'
;MMNPAPLDQQQQEDDEMLVPNSDIVEGPQPMEVAAQVEAASTVENQPVEDPPTSRFTWRIENFTRLNTKKHYSDAFVVGGYKWRVLIFPKGNNVDQLSMYLDVADSSTLPYGWSRYAQFSLSVVNQVYGKYTVRKDTQHQFNARESDWGFTSFMPLSDLYDPGRGYLVSDVCIIEAEVAVRKVVDYWTYDSKKETGYVGLKNQGATCYMNSLLQTLYHIPYFRKAVYHMPTTENDMPSGSIPLALQSLFYKLQYSDNSVATKELTKSFGWDTYDSFMQHDVQELNRVLCEKLEDKMKGTVVEGTIQQLFEGHHMNYIECINVDYKSTRKESFYDLQLDVKGCRDVYASFDKYVEVERLEGDNKYHAEQHGLQDAKKGVLFIDFPPVLQLQLKRFEYDFMRDTMVKINDRYEFPLTLDLDRENRKYLSPDADKGVRNLYTLHSVLVHSGGVHGGHYYAFIRPTLSDQWFKFDDERVTKEDLKRALEEQYGGEEELPQTNPGFNNTPFKFTKYSNAYMLVYIRDSDKDKIICNVDETDIAEHLRMRLKKEQEEKEHKKKEKAEAHLYTIIKVARNEDLVEQIGRDIYFDLVDHDKVRSFRIQKQMSFNVFKVVFWCFVSFDNVDIHVVHFYCFRRRLQKSLVFQWNFSVFGCGQSAKTILIVPIDL
;
A
#
# COMPACT_ATOMS: atom_id res chain seq x y z
N MET A 1 -51.02 -3.92 40.60
CA MET A 1 -50.16 -4.46 41.68
C MET A 1 -48.78 -4.69 41.10
N MET A 2 -47.79 -4.07 41.73
CA MET A 2 -46.34 -4.34 41.73
C MET A 2 -45.50 -4.19 40.44
N ASN A 3 -44.69 -3.13 40.48
CA ASN A 3 -43.36 -2.98 39.85
C ASN A 3 -42.40 -4.13 40.23
N PRO A 4 -41.28 -4.29 39.50
CA PRO A 4 -40.01 -3.70 39.96
C PRO A 4 -39.19 -2.96 38.88
N ALA A 5 -38.21 -2.19 39.38
CA ALA A 5 -37.34 -1.21 38.72
C ALA A 5 -36.01 -1.83 38.18
N PRO A 6 -35.11 -1.04 37.53
CA PRO A 6 -34.11 -1.53 36.56
C PRO A 6 -32.74 -1.85 37.18
N LEU A 7 -31.96 -2.68 36.46
CA LEU A 7 -30.53 -2.95 36.73
C LEU A 7 -29.69 -2.34 35.60
N ASP A 8 -28.77 -1.45 35.98
CA ASP A 8 -27.73 -0.86 35.14
C ASP A 8 -26.83 -1.94 34.53
N GLN A 9 -26.62 -1.88 33.21
CA GLN A 9 -25.51 -2.57 32.53
C GLN A 9 -24.64 -1.51 31.85
N GLN A 10 -23.48 -1.24 32.45
CA GLN A 10 -22.33 -0.69 31.74
C GLN A 10 -21.72 -1.81 30.89
N GLN A 11 -21.90 -1.74 29.56
CA GLN A 11 -21.18 -2.56 28.60
C GLN A 11 -19.82 -1.90 28.32
N GLN A 12 -18.74 -2.56 28.76
CA GLN A 12 -17.41 -2.43 28.17
C GLN A 12 -17.36 -3.39 26.98
N GLU A 13 -17.22 -2.85 25.77
CA GLU A 13 -16.96 -3.60 24.54
C GLU A 13 -15.45 -3.82 24.39
N ASP A 14 -14.98 -5.02 24.69
CA ASP A 14 -13.72 -5.58 24.20
C ASP A 14 -14.03 -6.45 22.98
N ASP A 15 -13.69 -5.97 21.78
CA ASP A 15 -13.76 -6.74 20.53
C ASP A 15 -12.34 -7.08 20.05
N GLU A 16 -11.80 -8.20 20.53
CA GLU A 16 -10.66 -8.89 19.93
C GLU A 16 -11.16 -9.91 18.89
N MET A 17 -10.99 -9.58 17.60
CA MET A 17 -11.19 -10.54 16.51
C MET A 17 -9.95 -11.44 16.36
N LEU A 18 -10.17 -12.72 16.62
CA LEU A 18 -9.24 -13.84 16.46
C LEU A 18 -8.83 -14.04 14.98
N VAL A 19 -7.52 -14.16 14.74
CA VAL A 19 -6.94 -14.73 13.50
C VAL A 19 -6.13 -15.99 13.90
N PRO A 20 -6.15 -17.10 13.13
CA PRO A 20 -5.59 -18.36 13.59
C PRO A 20 -4.06 -18.34 13.62
N ASN A 21 -3.49 -18.70 14.78
CA ASN A 21 -2.07 -19.01 14.94
C ASN A 21 -1.71 -20.33 14.24
N SER A 22 -0.59 -20.33 13.51
CA SER A 22 0.15 -21.56 13.19
C SER A 22 1.61 -21.36 13.60
N ASP A 23 2.07 -22.27 14.45
CA ASP A 23 3.29 -22.21 15.24
C ASP A 23 4.57 -22.30 14.40
N ILE A 24 5.56 -21.42 14.66
CA ILE A 24 6.97 -21.71 14.39
C ILE A 24 7.83 -21.32 15.60
N VAL A 25 8.66 -22.29 15.97
CA VAL A 25 9.69 -22.29 16.99
C VAL A 25 10.92 -21.52 16.50
N GLU A 26 11.38 -20.51 17.23
CA GLU A 26 12.70 -19.88 17.03
C GLU A 26 13.64 -20.20 18.20
N GLY A 27 14.80 -20.76 17.85
CA GLY A 27 15.97 -20.89 18.71
C GLY A 27 16.93 -19.70 18.52
N PRO A 28 17.85 -19.44 19.46
CA PRO A 28 18.59 -18.17 19.54
C PRO A 28 19.97 -18.26 18.88
N GLN A 29 20.43 -17.17 18.27
CA GLN A 29 21.87 -16.87 18.11
C GLN A 29 22.15 -15.34 18.17
N PRO A 30 23.38 -14.92 18.54
CA PRO A 30 23.60 -13.76 19.41
C PRO A 30 24.43 -12.60 18.80
N MET A 31 24.37 -11.44 19.50
CA MET A 31 25.40 -10.37 19.69
C MET A 31 25.99 -9.69 18.42
N GLU A 32 26.42 -8.44 18.37
CA GLU A 32 26.67 -7.30 19.26
C GLU A 32 27.03 -6.16 18.30
N VAL A 33 26.50 -4.94 18.41
CA VAL A 33 27.24 -3.75 17.92
C VAL A 33 26.99 -2.60 18.87
N ALA A 34 28.07 -2.19 19.52
CA ALA A 34 28.15 -1.03 20.39
C ALA A 34 27.88 0.27 19.62
N ALA A 35 27.07 1.13 20.23
CA ALA A 35 26.85 2.50 19.77
C ALA A 35 28.10 3.35 20.04
N GLN A 36 28.57 4.06 19.01
CA GLN A 36 29.37 5.27 19.16
C GLN A 36 28.62 6.44 18.55
N VAL A 37 28.53 7.51 19.33
CA VAL A 37 27.89 8.80 19.03
C VAL A 37 28.92 9.66 18.30
N GLU A 38 28.60 10.17 17.11
CA GLU A 38 29.24 11.38 16.58
C GLU A 38 28.27 12.26 15.77
N ALA A 39 28.66 13.53 15.70
CA ALA A 39 27.84 14.72 15.61
C ALA A 39 27.35 15.12 14.21
N ALA A 40 26.40 16.06 14.21
CA ALA A 40 25.80 16.70 13.05
C ALA A 40 26.81 17.29 12.05
N SER A 41 26.58 17.03 10.77
CA SER A 41 27.00 17.91 9.68
C SER A 41 26.00 17.82 8.51
N THR A 42 25.83 18.96 7.86
CA THR A 42 24.97 19.24 6.70
C THR A 42 25.47 18.61 5.40
N VAL A 43 24.59 18.68 4.39
CA VAL A 43 24.77 18.70 2.92
C VAL A 43 24.63 17.40 2.08
N GLU A 44 23.80 17.57 1.04
CA GLU A 44 23.99 17.19 -0.37
C GLU A 44 23.47 15.84 -0.92
N ASN A 45 22.80 15.99 -2.07
CA ASN A 45 22.23 14.97 -2.96
C ASN A 45 23.13 13.74 -3.08
N GLN A 46 22.66 12.58 -2.62
CA GLN A 46 23.21 11.30 -3.05
C GLN A 46 22.54 10.87 -4.37
N PRO A 47 23.32 10.44 -5.38
CA PRO A 47 22.79 9.90 -6.62
C PRO A 47 22.05 8.59 -6.35
N VAL A 48 21.00 8.35 -7.13
CA VAL A 48 20.22 7.10 -7.13
C VAL A 48 21.20 5.94 -7.35
N GLU A 49 21.38 5.06 -6.36
CA GLU A 49 22.14 3.82 -6.56
C GLU A 49 21.36 2.91 -7.53
N ASP A 50 21.96 2.65 -8.70
CA ASP A 50 21.45 1.65 -9.63
C ASP A 50 21.30 0.28 -8.94
N PRO A 51 20.26 -0.50 -9.27
CA PRO A 51 20.10 -1.83 -8.69
C PRO A 51 21.36 -2.68 -8.96
N PRO A 52 21.89 -3.40 -7.95
CA PRO A 52 23.10 -4.20 -8.11
C PRO A 52 22.89 -5.22 -9.23
N THR A 53 23.55 -4.95 -10.35
CA THR A 53 23.46 -5.74 -11.57
C THR A 53 24.81 -6.43 -11.80
N SER A 54 24.78 -7.71 -12.11
CA SER A 54 25.99 -8.48 -12.40
C SER A 54 25.75 -9.45 -13.53
N ARG A 55 26.78 -9.65 -14.36
CA ARG A 55 26.80 -10.63 -15.43
C ARG A 55 27.69 -11.80 -15.04
N PHE A 56 27.10 -12.99 -15.06
CA PHE A 56 27.77 -14.27 -14.85
C PHE A 56 27.91 -15.01 -16.18
N THR A 57 29.09 -15.55 -16.46
CA THR A 57 29.37 -16.33 -17.68
C THR A 57 29.78 -17.74 -17.28
N TRP A 58 29.08 -18.73 -17.82
CA TRP A 58 29.30 -20.15 -17.59
C TRP A 58 29.78 -20.83 -18.86
N ARG A 59 31.04 -21.29 -18.84
CA ARG A 59 31.66 -22.07 -19.92
C ARG A 59 31.51 -23.55 -19.62
N ILE A 60 30.81 -24.28 -20.48
CA ILE A 60 30.55 -25.70 -20.32
C ILE A 60 31.33 -26.47 -21.38
N GLU A 61 32.33 -27.24 -20.95
CA GLU A 61 33.15 -28.06 -21.84
C GLU A 61 32.59 -29.48 -21.96
N ASN A 62 32.90 -30.16 -23.07
CA ASN A 62 32.37 -31.48 -23.40
C ASN A 62 30.83 -31.54 -23.36
N PHE A 63 30.15 -30.49 -23.85
CA PHE A 63 28.71 -30.31 -23.69
C PHE A 63 27.90 -31.48 -24.25
N THR A 64 28.31 -32.04 -25.39
CA THR A 64 27.64 -33.20 -26.01
C THR A 64 27.70 -34.47 -25.14
N ARG A 65 28.64 -34.54 -24.19
CA ARG A 65 28.81 -35.69 -23.28
C ARG A 65 27.97 -35.57 -22.01
N LEU A 66 27.24 -34.46 -21.80
CA LEU A 66 26.37 -34.29 -20.65
C LEU A 66 25.19 -35.26 -20.70
N ASN A 67 25.26 -36.31 -19.87
CA ASN A 67 24.21 -37.33 -19.75
C ASN A 67 23.26 -37.11 -18.57
N THR A 68 23.40 -36.00 -17.84
CA THR A 68 22.57 -35.66 -16.69
C THR A 68 21.27 -34.98 -17.12
N LYS A 69 20.15 -35.32 -16.46
CA LYS A 69 18.84 -34.67 -16.69
C LYS A 69 18.87 -33.18 -16.34
N LYS A 70 19.52 -32.83 -15.24
CA LYS A 70 19.74 -31.45 -14.76
C LYS A 70 21.23 -31.20 -14.62
N HIS A 71 21.69 -30.01 -15.00
CA HIS A 71 23.07 -29.59 -14.80
C HIS A 71 23.08 -28.16 -14.24
N TYR A 72 23.90 -27.92 -13.21
CA TYR A 72 23.94 -26.67 -12.47
C TYR A 72 25.30 -26.00 -12.66
N SER A 73 25.31 -24.68 -12.75
CA SER A 73 26.54 -23.89 -12.66
C SER A 73 27.03 -23.80 -11.22
N ASP A 74 28.25 -23.27 -11.05
CA ASP A 74 28.69 -22.75 -9.76
C ASP A 74 27.78 -21.61 -9.30
N ALA A 75 27.71 -21.43 -7.98
CA ALA A 75 26.93 -20.34 -7.39
C ALA A 75 27.68 -19.01 -7.52
N PHE A 76 26.95 -17.95 -7.84
CA PHE A 76 27.45 -16.58 -7.91
C PHE A 76 26.57 -15.64 -7.09
N VAL A 77 27.15 -14.52 -6.62
CA VAL A 77 26.48 -13.61 -5.70
C VAL A 77 26.10 -12.31 -6.39
N VAL A 78 24.83 -11.93 -6.31
CA VAL A 78 24.31 -10.64 -6.81
C VAL A 78 23.33 -10.09 -5.77
N GLY A 79 23.48 -8.81 -5.42
CA GLY A 79 22.64 -8.17 -4.41
C GLY A 79 22.66 -8.85 -3.02
N GLY A 80 23.76 -9.53 -2.67
CA GLY A 80 23.90 -10.29 -1.42
C GLY A 80 23.27 -11.68 -1.43
N TYR A 81 22.65 -12.11 -2.55
CA TYR A 81 21.99 -13.41 -2.66
C TYR A 81 22.77 -14.36 -3.57
N LYS A 82 22.71 -15.67 -3.26
CA LYS A 82 23.37 -16.73 -4.03
C LYS A 82 22.45 -17.26 -5.12
N TRP A 83 22.89 -17.12 -6.36
CA TRP A 83 22.21 -17.57 -7.57
C TRP A 83 23.03 -18.65 -8.26
N ARG A 84 22.39 -19.48 -9.08
CA ARG A 84 23.06 -20.39 -10.02
C ARG A 84 22.20 -20.58 -11.26
N VAL A 85 22.82 -20.98 -12.37
CA VAL A 85 22.10 -21.35 -13.60
C VAL A 85 21.79 -22.85 -13.55
N LEU A 86 20.56 -23.23 -13.90
CA LEU A 86 20.11 -24.60 -14.06
C LEU A 86 19.76 -24.83 -15.53
N ILE A 87 20.32 -25.86 -16.16
CA ILE A 87 19.94 -26.30 -17.50
C ILE A 87 19.46 -27.75 -17.54
N PHE A 88 18.63 -28.03 -18.54
CA PHE A 88 18.31 -29.36 -19.01
C PHE A 88 18.87 -29.50 -20.43
N PRO A 89 20.09 -30.04 -20.60
CA PRO A 89 20.83 -30.00 -21.88
C PRO A 89 20.16 -30.83 -22.99
N LYS A 90 19.31 -31.79 -22.62
CA LYS A 90 18.47 -32.59 -23.52
C LYS A 90 16.98 -32.24 -23.41
N GLY A 91 16.67 -31.14 -22.71
CA GLY A 91 15.34 -30.61 -22.48
C GLY A 91 14.58 -31.16 -21.28
N ASN A 92 13.58 -30.39 -20.85
CA ASN A 92 12.70 -30.68 -19.74
C ASN A 92 11.32 -31.11 -20.25
N ASN A 93 11.21 -32.37 -20.70
CA ASN A 93 10.03 -32.93 -21.38
C ASN A 93 9.68 -32.22 -22.72
N VAL A 94 10.65 -31.55 -23.33
CA VAL A 94 10.56 -30.89 -24.65
C VAL A 94 11.88 -31.06 -25.41
N ASP A 95 11.87 -31.04 -26.74
CA ASP A 95 13.08 -31.15 -27.58
C ASP A 95 13.84 -29.81 -27.74
N GLN A 96 13.97 -29.08 -26.62
CA GLN A 96 14.64 -27.79 -26.56
C GLN A 96 15.56 -27.74 -25.35
N LEU A 97 16.66 -26.99 -25.44
CA LEU A 97 17.42 -26.61 -24.26
C LEU A 97 16.49 -25.85 -23.32
N SER A 98 16.40 -26.28 -22.06
CA SER A 98 15.68 -25.57 -21.01
C SER A 98 16.68 -24.92 -20.06
N MET A 99 16.42 -23.68 -19.65
CA MET A 99 17.37 -22.89 -18.86
C MET A 99 16.65 -22.00 -17.86
N TYR A 100 17.12 -22.01 -16.61
CA TYR A 100 16.51 -21.35 -15.46
C TYR A 100 17.58 -20.66 -14.60
N LEU A 101 17.19 -19.58 -13.94
CA LEU A 101 17.91 -19.03 -12.80
C LEU A 101 17.35 -19.69 -11.54
N ASP A 102 18.22 -20.15 -10.65
CA ASP A 102 17.84 -20.85 -9.41
C ASP A 102 18.52 -20.21 -8.20
N VAL A 103 17.80 -20.20 -7.07
CA VAL A 103 18.33 -19.75 -5.79
C VAL A 103 19.17 -20.87 -5.18
N ALA A 104 20.49 -20.70 -5.22
CA ALA A 104 21.44 -21.78 -4.95
C ALA A 104 21.36 -22.34 -3.51
N ASP A 105 20.96 -21.50 -2.57
CA ASP A 105 20.85 -21.81 -1.13
C ASP A 105 19.40 -22.01 -0.66
N SER A 106 18.44 -22.15 -1.59
CA SER A 106 16.99 -22.19 -1.32
C SER A 106 16.57 -23.18 -0.23
N SER A 107 17.23 -24.33 -0.14
CA SER A 107 16.96 -25.36 0.87
C SER A 107 17.41 -25.01 2.29
N THR A 108 18.26 -23.99 2.45
CA THR A 108 18.82 -23.56 3.73
C THR A 108 18.25 -22.22 4.21
N LEU A 109 17.40 -21.57 3.41
CA LEU A 109 16.80 -20.29 3.74
C LEU A 109 15.62 -20.44 4.71
N PRO A 110 15.38 -19.43 5.58
CA PRO A 110 14.31 -19.47 6.57
C PRO A 110 12.93 -19.54 5.92
N TYR A 111 11.95 -20.06 6.64
CA TYR A 111 10.57 -20.13 6.16
C TYR A 111 10.04 -18.73 5.79
N GLY A 112 9.39 -18.61 4.63
CA GLY A 112 8.82 -17.34 4.15
C GLY A 112 9.79 -16.43 3.38
N TRP A 113 11.00 -16.89 3.06
CA TRP A 113 11.94 -16.10 2.25
C TRP A 113 11.37 -15.76 0.86
N SER A 114 11.72 -14.55 0.38
CA SER A 114 11.36 -14.09 -0.97
C SER A 114 12.47 -13.21 -1.54
N ARG A 115 12.77 -13.36 -2.84
CA ARG A 115 13.77 -12.56 -3.56
C ARG A 115 13.22 -12.15 -4.92
N TYR A 116 13.28 -10.87 -5.26
CA TYR A 116 12.88 -10.37 -6.57
C TYR A 116 14.12 -10.11 -7.42
N ALA A 117 14.14 -10.64 -8.63
CA ALA A 117 15.18 -10.34 -9.60
C ALA A 117 14.59 -10.14 -10.99
N GLN A 118 15.14 -9.16 -11.69
CA GLN A 118 15.02 -9.03 -13.13
C GLN A 118 16.29 -9.61 -13.73
N PHE A 119 16.18 -10.50 -14.70
CA PHE A 119 17.34 -11.19 -15.24
C PHE A 119 17.19 -11.59 -16.71
N SER A 120 18.32 -11.79 -17.37
CA SER A 120 18.40 -12.33 -18.71
C SER A 120 19.24 -13.60 -18.72
N LEU A 121 18.85 -14.57 -19.54
CA LEU A 121 19.62 -15.78 -19.79
C LEU A 121 19.94 -15.85 -21.29
N SER A 122 21.18 -16.18 -21.61
CA SER A 122 21.68 -16.15 -22.99
C SER A 122 22.53 -17.38 -23.33
N VAL A 123 22.42 -17.86 -24.57
CA VAL A 123 23.38 -18.78 -25.18
C VAL A 123 24.20 -18.00 -26.20
N VAL A 124 25.50 -17.86 -25.94
CA VAL A 124 26.40 -17.02 -26.72
C VAL A 124 26.71 -17.67 -28.06
N ASN A 125 26.54 -16.91 -29.13
CA ASN A 125 27.07 -17.29 -30.43
C ASN A 125 28.56 -16.94 -30.50
N GLN A 126 29.42 -17.96 -30.52
CA GLN A 126 30.87 -17.82 -30.41
C GLN A 126 31.55 -17.40 -31.72
N VAL A 127 30.80 -17.40 -32.84
CA VAL A 127 31.31 -16.99 -34.16
C VAL A 127 30.84 -15.58 -34.51
N TYR A 128 29.56 -15.29 -34.23
CA TYR A 128 28.90 -14.04 -34.60
C TYR A 128 28.06 -13.52 -33.44
N GLY A 129 28.63 -12.68 -32.57
CA GLY A 129 27.98 -12.22 -31.33
C GLY A 129 26.58 -11.58 -31.50
N LYS A 130 26.27 -11.01 -32.68
CA LYS A 130 24.93 -10.47 -33.00
C LYS A 130 23.81 -11.52 -33.02
N TYR A 131 24.15 -12.79 -33.15
CA TYR A 131 23.20 -13.91 -33.16
C TYR A 131 23.10 -14.62 -31.80
N THR A 132 23.70 -14.07 -30.74
CA THR A 132 23.49 -14.58 -29.37
C THR A 132 21.99 -14.56 -29.05
N VAL A 133 21.47 -15.71 -28.62
CA VAL A 133 20.06 -15.83 -28.23
C VAL A 133 19.95 -15.45 -26.77
N ARG A 134 19.18 -14.39 -26.49
CA ARG A 134 18.93 -13.84 -25.15
C ARG A 134 17.43 -13.80 -24.90
N LYS A 135 17.01 -14.15 -23.68
CA LYS A 135 15.64 -13.95 -23.21
C LYS A 135 15.67 -13.27 -21.84
N ASP A 136 14.84 -12.25 -21.68
CA ASP A 136 14.72 -11.46 -20.45
C ASP A 136 13.43 -11.81 -19.70
N THR A 137 13.47 -11.79 -18.37
CA THR A 137 12.30 -12.02 -17.52
C THR A 137 12.51 -11.39 -16.14
N GLN A 138 11.50 -11.47 -15.30
CA GLN A 138 11.55 -11.05 -13.90
C GLN A 138 10.71 -12.00 -13.06
N HIS A 139 11.11 -12.26 -11.83
CA HIS A 139 10.39 -13.17 -10.96
C HIS A 139 10.63 -12.90 -9.48
N GLN A 140 9.66 -13.31 -8.65
CA GLN A 140 9.75 -13.31 -7.19
C GLN A 140 9.96 -14.75 -6.70
N PHE A 141 11.22 -15.11 -6.51
CA PHE A 141 11.66 -16.41 -6.05
C PHE A 141 11.27 -16.63 -4.59
N ASN A 142 10.81 -17.84 -4.26
CA ASN A 142 10.40 -18.23 -2.92
C ASN A 142 10.59 -19.75 -2.72
N ALA A 143 10.22 -20.27 -1.54
CA ALA A 143 10.42 -21.68 -1.21
C ALA A 143 9.66 -22.66 -2.15
N ARG A 144 8.55 -22.24 -2.78
CA ARG A 144 7.80 -23.06 -3.74
C ARG A 144 8.35 -22.92 -5.16
N GLU A 145 8.81 -21.72 -5.50
CA GLU A 145 9.30 -21.34 -6.82
C GLU A 145 10.74 -20.84 -6.67
N SER A 146 11.65 -21.77 -6.35
CA SER A 146 13.08 -21.44 -6.13
C SER A 146 13.85 -21.24 -7.42
N ASP A 147 13.29 -21.70 -8.55
CA ASP A 147 13.83 -21.52 -9.90
C ASP A 147 12.79 -20.95 -10.86
N TRP A 148 13.24 -20.14 -11.83
CA TRP A 148 12.40 -19.54 -12.84
C TRP A 148 13.18 -19.32 -14.14
N GLY A 149 12.51 -19.45 -15.28
CA GLY A 149 13.16 -19.33 -16.58
C GLY A 149 12.33 -19.94 -17.70
N PHE A 150 13.00 -20.59 -18.64
CA PHE A 150 12.44 -20.96 -19.93
C PHE A 150 12.58 -22.46 -20.18
N THR A 151 11.45 -23.18 -20.12
CA THR A 151 11.37 -24.60 -20.54
C THR A 151 11.73 -24.77 -22.02
N SER A 152 11.32 -23.81 -22.85
CA SER A 152 11.61 -23.76 -24.29
C SER A 152 12.55 -22.59 -24.59
N PHE A 153 13.84 -22.75 -24.31
CA PHE A 153 14.83 -21.68 -24.52
C PHE A 153 15.32 -21.65 -25.98
N MET A 154 15.90 -22.75 -26.46
CA MET A 154 16.49 -22.88 -27.80
C MET A 154 16.27 -24.30 -28.35
N PRO A 155 15.87 -24.48 -29.62
CA PRO A 155 15.80 -25.80 -30.25
C PRO A 155 17.14 -26.54 -30.18
N LEU A 156 17.12 -27.81 -29.78
CA LEU A 156 18.36 -28.61 -29.74
C LEU A 156 18.98 -28.76 -31.13
N SER A 157 18.15 -28.78 -32.18
CA SER A 157 18.61 -28.78 -33.58
C SER A 157 19.50 -27.57 -33.91
N ASP A 158 19.16 -26.40 -33.39
CA ASP A 158 19.93 -25.17 -33.64
C ASP A 158 21.18 -25.10 -32.76
N LEU A 159 21.09 -25.59 -31.52
CA LEU A 159 22.21 -25.63 -30.58
C LEU A 159 23.35 -26.54 -31.08
N TYR A 160 22.99 -27.72 -31.58
CA TYR A 160 23.95 -28.74 -32.03
C TYR A 160 24.37 -28.60 -33.50
N ASP A 161 23.78 -27.67 -34.26
CA ASP A 161 24.21 -27.40 -35.64
C ASP A 161 25.58 -26.70 -35.64
N PRO A 162 26.65 -27.34 -36.17
CA PRO A 162 27.99 -26.75 -36.20
C PRO A 162 28.06 -25.44 -37.00
N GLY A 163 27.14 -25.22 -37.94
CA GLY A 163 27.06 -24.01 -38.76
C GLY A 163 26.45 -22.81 -38.04
N ARG A 164 25.80 -23.01 -36.89
CA ARG A 164 25.12 -21.95 -36.14
C ARG A 164 26.02 -21.24 -35.13
N GLY A 165 27.13 -21.86 -34.70
CA GLY A 165 28.15 -21.21 -33.86
C GLY A 165 27.86 -21.14 -32.36
N TYR A 166 26.84 -21.84 -31.85
CA TYR A 166 26.54 -21.90 -30.41
C TYR A 166 27.40 -22.93 -29.67
N LEU A 167 27.73 -24.04 -30.34
CA LEU A 167 28.63 -25.07 -29.83
C LEU A 167 29.91 -25.11 -30.68
N VAL A 168 31.03 -24.65 -30.10
CA VAL A 168 32.33 -24.59 -30.79
C VAL A 168 33.34 -25.41 -30.01
N SER A 169 34.00 -26.35 -30.67
CA SER A 169 34.94 -27.29 -30.02
C SER A 169 34.33 -28.03 -28.82
N ASP A 170 33.04 -28.40 -28.92
CA ASP A 170 32.25 -29.03 -27.86
C ASP A 170 32.13 -28.18 -26.57
N VAL A 171 32.26 -26.85 -26.72
CA VAL A 171 32.08 -25.87 -25.65
C VAL A 171 30.84 -25.03 -25.91
N CYS A 172 29.95 -24.93 -24.92
CA CYS A 172 28.79 -24.04 -24.91
C CYS A 172 29.02 -22.93 -23.87
N ILE A 173 28.70 -21.68 -24.21
CA ILE A 173 28.84 -20.53 -23.31
C ILE A 173 27.46 -19.97 -23.01
N ILE A 174 27.11 -19.94 -21.73
CA ILE A 174 25.86 -19.39 -21.21
C ILE A 174 26.18 -18.13 -20.42
N GLU A 175 25.35 -17.10 -20.58
CA GLU A 175 25.43 -15.89 -19.76
C GLU A 175 24.13 -15.66 -19.00
N ALA A 176 24.25 -15.25 -17.74
CA ALA A 176 23.14 -14.80 -16.90
C ALA A 176 23.44 -13.37 -16.43
N GLU A 177 22.60 -12.41 -16.84
CA GLU A 177 22.66 -11.05 -16.31
C GLU A 177 21.55 -10.90 -15.28
N VAL A 178 21.89 -10.66 -14.02
CA VAL A 178 20.94 -10.59 -12.91
C VAL A 178 20.99 -9.21 -12.30
N ALA A 179 19.85 -8.56 -12.21
CA ALA A 179 19.62 -7.32 -11.48
C ALA A 179 18.72 -7.64 -10.29
N VAL A 180 19.33 -7.67 -9.10
CA VAL A 180 18.58 -7.87 -7.86
C VAL A 180 18.07 -6.51 -7.42
N ARG A 181 16.75 -6.33 -7.46
CA ARG A 181 16.15 -5.26 -6.68
C ARG A 181 16.08 -5.77 -5.25
N LYS A 182 16.60 -5.01 -4.29
CA LYS A 182 16.27 -5.28 -2.89
C LYS A 182 14.75 -5.34 -2.84
N VAL A 183 14.21 -6.53 -2.57
CA VAL A 183 12.88 -6.60 -2.00
C VAL A 183 13.07 -5.93 -0.68
N VAL A 184 12.76 -4.65 -0.66
CA VAL A 184 12.51 -3.94 0.56
C VAL A 184 11.59 -4.86 1.35
N ASP A 185 12.10 -5.41 2.46
CA ASP A 185 11.32 -6.26 3.35
C ASP A 185 10.00 -5.53 3.57
N TYR A 186 8.90 -6.13 3.11
CA TYR A 186 7.57 -5.51 3.12
C TYR A 186 7.22 -4.99 4.53
N TRP A 187 7.79 -5.64 5.55
CA TRP A 187 7.61 -5.35 6.97
C TRP A 187 8.56 -4.29 7.54
N THR A 188 9.66 -3.94 6.86
CA THR A 188 10.65 -2.97 7.37
C THR A 188 10.82 -1.74 6.47
N TYR A 189 9.96 -1.56 5.46
CA TYR A 189 9.99 -0.35 4.64
C TYR A 189 9.56 0.87 5.44
N ASP A 190 10.45 1.83 5.57
CA ASP A 190 10.15 3.12 6.16
C ASP A 190 9.86 4.14 5.05
N SER A 191 8.58 4.35 4.76
CA SER A 191 8.12 5.33 3.77
C SER A 191 8.70 6.74 4.03
N LYS A 192 8.79 7.16 5.30
CA LYS A 192 9.28 8.50 5.68
C LYS A 192 10.76 8.62 5.34
N LYS A 193 11.56 7.62 5.71
CA LYS A 193 13.01 7.63 5.47
C LYS A 193 13.35 7.61 3.97
N GLU A 194 12.61 6.82 3.19
CA GLU A 194 12.93 6.57 1.78
C GLU A 194 12.39 7.65 0.84
N THR A 195 11.28 8.31 1.22
CA THR A 195 10.58 9.28 0.35
C THR A 195 10.40 10.67 0.96
N GLY A 196 10.49 10.82 2.28
CA GLY A 196 10.11 12.03 3.02
C GLY A 196 8.63 12.10 3.40
N TYR A 197 7.81 11.17 2.91
CA TYR A 197 6.35 11.16 3.08
C TYR A 197 5.86 9.90 3.79
N VAL A 198 4.71 9.99 4.46
CA VAL A 198 4.06 8.84 5.11
C VAL A 198 2.74 8.49 4.45
N GLY A 199 2.41 7.21 4.51
CA GLY A 199 1.16 6.67 4.00
C GLY A 199 -0.01 6.78 4.98
N LEU A 200 -1.18 6.36 4.51
CA LEU A 200 -2.41 6.23 5.29
C LEU A 200 -2.74 4.76 5.53
N LYS A 201 -3.15 4.41 6.75
CA LYS A 201 -3.55 3.03 7.06
C LYS A 201 -4.81 2.63 6.31
N ASN A 202 -4.75 1.51 5.61
CA ASN A 202 -5.94 0.92 5.01
C ASN A 202 -6.79 0.27 6.11
N GLN A 203 -8.05 0.66 6.21
CA GLN A 203 -9.01 0.09 7.16
C GLN A 203 -9.97 -0.89 6.47
N GLY A 204 -9.49 -1.58 5.43
CA GLY A 204 -10.23 -2.56 4.66
C GLY A 204 -10.69 -2.00 3.31
N ALA A 205 -11.66 -1.08 3.34
CA ALA A 205 -12.28 -0.53 2.13
C ALA A 205 -12.06 0.98 1.95
N THR A 206 -11.16 1.59 2.73
CA THR A 206 -10.94 3.05 2.73
C THR A 206 -9.91 3.53 1.70
N CYS A 207 -9.40 2.66 0.83
CA CYS A 207 -8.30 2.99 -0.08
C CYS A 207 -8.66 4.12 -1.06
N TYR A 208 -9.92 4.20 -1.52
CA TYR A 208 -10.37 5.31 -2.38
C TYR A 208 -10.28 6.65 -1.65
N MET A 209 -10.74 6.71 -0.40
CA MET A 209 -10.63 7.89 0.46
C MET A 209 -9.16 8.23 0.74
N ASN A 210 -8.32 7.24 1.03
CA ASN A 210 -6.90 7.47 1.30
C ASN A 210 -6.20 8.14 0.09
N SER A 211 -6.47 7.66 -1.13
CA SER A 211 -5.90 8.23 -2.36
C SER A 211 -6.32 9.70 -2.58
N LEU A 212 -7.58 10.03 -2.29
CA LEU A 212 -8.10 11.39 -2.37
C LEU A 212 -7.51 12.30 -1.28
N LEU A 213 -7.45 11.84 -0.03
CA LEU A 213 -6.88 12.60 1.09
C LEU A 213 -5.40 12.90 0.87
N GLN A 214 -4.63 11.94 0.35
CA GLN A 214 -3.24 12.18 -0.03
C GLN A 214 -3.15 13.24 -1.14
N THR A 215 -4.04 13.19 -2.13
CA THR A 215 -4.08 14.18 -3.21
C THR A 215 -4.34 15.59 -2.68
N LEU A 216 -5.37 15.75 -1.83
CA LEU A 216 -5.72 17.04 -1.22
C LEU A 216 -4.64 17.55 -0.24
N TYR A 217 -4.03 16.66 0.53
CA TYR A 217 -2.95 17.01 1.46
C TYR A 217 -1.72 17.59 0.72
N HIS A 218 -1.40 17.05 -0.46
CA HIS A 218 -0.30 17.51 -1.30
C HIS A 218 -0.67 18.72 -2.19
N ILE A 219 -1.77 19.42 -1.87
CA ILE A 219 -2.06 20.78 -2.34
C ILE A 219 -1.78 21.72 -1.15
N PRO A 220 -0.59 22.33 -1.06
CA PRO A 220 -0.17 23.08 0.13
C PRO A 220 -1.09 24.23 0.53
N TYR A 221 -1.63 24.97 -0.45
CA TYR A 221 -2.61 26.03 -0.19
C TYR A 221 -3.89 25.50 0.48
N PHE A 222 -4.39 24.34 0.04
CA PHE A 222 -5.54 23.68 0.67
C PHE A 222 -5.19 23.26 2.10
N ARG A 223 -4.02 22.62 2.30
CA ARG A 223 -3.54 22.25 3.64
C ARG A 223 -3.44 23.45 4.59
N LYS A 224 -2.95 24.59 4.10
CA LYS A 224 -2.87 25.84 4.86
C LYS A 224 -4.26 26.35 5.27
N ALA A 225 -5.21 26.34 4.33
CA ALA A 225 -6.59 26.71 4.62
C ALA A 225 -7.23 25.80 5.69
N VAL A 226 -6.93 24.50 5.64
CA VAL A 226 -7.39 23.54 6.66
C VAL A 226 -6.87 23.90 8.05
N TYR A 227 -5.59 24.27 8.19
CA TYR A 227 -5.01 24.66 9.48
C TYR A 227 -5.57 25.98 10.05
N HIS A 228 -6.11 26.85 9.20
CA HIS A 228 -6.76 28.10 9.62
C HIS A 228 -8.27 27.98 9.86
N MET A 229 -8.87 26.79 9.67
CA MET A 229 -10.25 26.57 10.08
C MET A 229 -10.42 26.71 11.60
N PRO A 230 -11.47 27.41 12.07
CA PRO A 230 -11.68 27.59 13.50
C PRO A 230 -12.12 26.27 14.14
N THR A 231 -11.39 25.86 15.16
CA THR A 231 -11.72 24.74 16.05
C THR A 231 -11.66 25.21 17.50
N THR A 232 -12.53 24.69 18.34
CA THR A 232 -12.52 25.01 19.78
C THR A 232 -11.77 23.93 20.57
N GLU A 233 -11.25 24.29 21.74
CA GLU A 233 -10.55 23.33 22.62
C GLU A 233 -11.46 22.17 23.07
N ASN A 234 -12.78 22.40 23.10
CA ASN A 234 -13.78 21.39 23.50
C ASN A 234 -14.21 20.46 22.35
N ASP A 235 -13.77 20.73 21.12
CA ASP A 235 -14.15 19.89 19.99
C ASP A 235 -13.47 18.51 20.10
N MET A 236 -14.28 17.47 19.88
CA MET A 236 -13.80 16.10 19.75
C MET A 236 -13.55 15.78 18.27
N PRO A 237 -12.40 15.22 17.88
CA PRO A 237 -12.09 14.91 16.48
C PRO A 237 -13.16 14.02 15.83
N SER A 238 -13.69 13.05 16.56
CA SER A 238 -14.75 12.15 16.07
C SER A 238 -16.10 12.84 15.80
N GLY A 239 -16.31 14.06 16.30
CA GLY A 239 -17.54 14.83 16.10
C GLY A 239 -17.35 16.09 15.23
N SER A 240 -16.14 16.35 14.74
CA SER A 240 -15.80 17.57 14.01
C SER A 240 -14.87 17.27 12.82
N ILE A 241 -15.43 17.31 11.61
CA ILE A 241 -14.68 17.10 10.35
C ILE A 241 -13.46 18.04 10.25
N PRO A 242 -13.57 19.36 10.53
CA PRO A 242 -12.40 20.25 10.50
C PRO A 242 -11.28 19.79 11.43
N LEU A 243 -11.60 19.44 12.69
CA LEU A 243 -10.61 18.99 13.65
C LEU A 243 -10.02 17.63 13.28
N ALA A 244 -10.83 16.70 12.77
CA ALA A 244 -10.35 15.41 12.28
C ALA A 244 -9.37 15.58 11.12
N LEU A 245 -9.69 16.45 10.17
CA LEU A 245 -8.84 16.72 9.00
C LEU A 245 -7.55 17.45 9.39
N GLN A 246 -7.62 18.45 10.28
CA GLN A 246 -6.46 19.12 10.85
C GLN A 246 -5.54 18.14 11.58
N SER A 247 -6.10 17.27 12.43
CA SER A 247 -5.36 16.24 13.16
C SER A 247 -4.69 15.26 12.20
N LEU A 248 -5.40 14.84 11.15
CA LEU A 248 -4.88 13.95 10.11
C LEU A 248 -3.71 14.61 9.36
N PHE A 249 -3.87 15.86 8.91
CA PHE A 249 -2.86 16.58 8.14
C PHE A 249 -1.62 16.88 8.98
N TYR A 250 -1.80 17.24 10.25
CA TYR A 250 -0.69 17.36 11.20
C TYR A 250 0.08 16.04 11.34
N LYS A 251 -0.63 14.93 11.57
CA LYS A 251 -0.01 13.60 11.68
C LYS A 251 0.72 13.22 10.38
N LEU A 252 0.17 13.51 9.19
CA LEU A 252 0.85 13.28 7.90
C LEU A 252 2.15 14.11 7.75
N GLN A 253 2.19 15.31 8.32
CA GLN A 253 3.36 16.19 8.24
C GLN A 253 4.49 15.77 9.18
N TYR A 254 4.16 15.43 10.43
CA TYR A 254 5.15 15.25 11.50
C TYR A 254 5.34 13.80 11.99
N SER A 255 4.45 12.86 11.65
CA SER A 255 4.62 11.45 12.03
C SER A 255 5.68 10.78 11.17
N ASP A 256 6.44 9.86 11.77
CA ASP A 256 7.33 8.94 11.06
C ASP A 256 6.62 7.66 10.59
N ASN A 257 5.41 7.40 11.11
CA ASN A 257 4.64 6.19 10.82
C ASN A 257 3.36 6.49 10.03
N SER A 258 2.84 5.47 9.35
CA SER A 258 1.55 5.52 8.64
C SER A 258 0.41 5.97 9.55
N VAL A 259 -0.46 6.85 9.03
CA VAL A 259 -1.48 7.55 9.80
C VAL A 259 -2.86 6.91 9.58
N ALA A 260 -3.60 6.65 10.66
CA ALA A 260 -4.94 6.10 10.55
C ALA A 260 -5.99 7.20 10.34
N THR A 261 -6.96 6.94 9.47
CA THR A 261 -8.10 7.82 9.13
C THR A 261 -9.35 7.60 10.00
N LYS A 262 -9.25 6.82 11.10
CA LYS A 262 -10.39 6.40 11.95
C LYS A 262 -11.23 7.57 12.50
N GLU A 263 -10.58 8.66 12.89
CA GLU A 263 -11.28 9.83 13.46
C GLU A 263 -12.08 10.57 12.37
N LEU A 264 -11.53 10.59 11.15
CA LEU A 264 -12.14 11.26 10.02
C LEU A 264 -13.37 10.49 9.52
N THR A 265 -13.27 9.16 9.35
CA THR A 265 -14.43 8.34 8.95
C THR A 265 -15.58 8.44 9.94
N LYS A 266 -15.27 8.39 11.25
CA LYS A 266 -16.26 8.62 12.30
C LYS A 266 -16.90 10.01 12.23
N SER A 267 -16.13 11.05 11.91
CA SER A 267 -16.64 12.42 11.80
C SER A 267 -17.61 12.62 10.63
N PHE A 268 -17.55 11.78 9.59
CA PHE A 268 -18.52 11.76 8.50
C PHE A 268 -19.83 11.05 8.86
N GLY A 269 -19.88 10.40 10.03
CA GLY A 269 -21.02 9.58 10.43
C GLY A 269 -21.08 8.23 9.70
N TRP A 270 -20.01 7.82 9.03
CA TRP A 270 -19.92 6.51 8.40
C TRP A 270 -19.74 5.44 9.47
N ASP A 271 -20.64 4.45 9.48
CA ASP A 271 -20.41 3.25 10.27
C ASP A 271 -19.39 2.33 9.56
N THR A 272 -19.08 1.19 10.19
CA THR A 272 -18.17 0.21 9.59
C THR A 272 -18.68 -0.32 8.27
N TYR A 273 -20.00 -0.42 8.07
CA TYR A 273 -20.64 -0.95 6.86
C TYR A 273 -20.68 0.07 5.70
N ASP A 274 -20.97 1.33 5.98
CA ASP A 274 -20.92 2.44 5.01
C ASP A 274 -19.49 2.65 4.48
N SER A 275 -18.48 2.42 5.33
CA SER A 275 -17.08 2.45 4.92
C SER A 275 -16.71 1.32 3.94
N PHE A 276 -17.48 0.23 3.91
CA PHE A 276 -17.33 -0.91 2.97
C PHE A 276 -18.12 -0.76 1.68
N MET A 277 -19.19 0.04 1.67
CA MET A 277 -19.84 0.42 0.42
C MET A 277 -18.92 1.41 -0.28
N GLN A 278 -18.34 0.99 -1.42
CA GLN A 278 -17.56 1.86 -2.28
C GLN A 278 -18.49 2.95 -2.82
N HIS A 279 -18.70 4.01 -2.03
CA HIS A 279 -19.26 5.24 -2.53
C HIS A 279 -18.43 5.65 -3.74
N ASP A 280 -19.12 6.07 -4.80
CA ASP A 280 -18.47 6.61 -5.96
C ASP A 280 -17.48 7.69 -5.48
N VAL A 281 -16.21 7.58 -5.85
CA VAL A 281 -15.14 8.48 -5.35
C VAL A 281 -15.49 9.95 -5.60
N GLN A 282 -16.32 10.17 -6.62
CA GLN A 282 -16.93 11.45 -6.99
C GLN A 282 -17.84 12.01 -5.89
N GLU A 283 -18.71 11.16 -5.31
CA GLU A 283 -19.62 11.54 -4.22
C GLU A 283 -18.83 11.91 -2.97
N LEU A 284 -17.78 11.14 -2.63
CA LEU A 284 -16.93 11.45 -1.48
C LEU A 284 -16.25 12.81 -1.61
N ASN A 285 -15.62 13.10 -2.76
CA ASN A 285 -14.93 14.37 -2.94
C ASN A 285 -15.89 15.56 -2.82
N ARG A 286 -17.08 15.43 -3.39
CA ARG A 286 -18.09 16.48 -3.34
C ARG A 286 -18.65 16.65 -1.93
N VAL A 287 -18.98 15.57 -1.24
CA VAL A 287 -19.44 15.60 0.17
C VAL A 287 -18.37 16.20 1.08
N LEU A 288 -17.10 15.83 0.90
CA LEU A 288 -15.99 16.41 1.66
C LEU A 288 -15.88 17.91 1.42
N CYS A 289 -15.88 18.36 0.16
CA CYS A 289 -15.78 19.77 -0.20
C CYS A 289 -16.96 20.58 0.33
N GLU A 290 -18.20 20.10 0.16
CA GLU A 290 -19.42 20.76 0.66
C GLU A 290 -19.41 20.91 2.19
N LYS A 291 -19.05 19.84 2.91
CA LYS A 291 -18.96 19.89 4.39
C LYS A 291 -17.86 20.81 4.88
N LEU A 292 -16.73 20.87 4.19
CA LEU A 292 -15.64 21.79 4.51
C LEU A 292 -16.04 23.23 4.24
N GLU A 293 -16.65 23.50 3.08
CA GLU A 293 -17.12 24.83 2.70
C GLU A 293 -18.13 25.36 3.72
N ASP A 294 -19.09 24.55 4.14
CA ASP A 294 -20.07 24.91 5.19
C ASP A 294 -19.41 25.28 6.52
N LYS A 295 -18.28 24.65 6.87
CA LYS A 295 -17.52 24.96 8.10
C LYS A 295 -16.57 26.15 7.94
N MET A 296 -16.15 26.44 6.72
CA MET A 296 -15.32 27.61 6.40
C MET A 296 -16.13 28.90 6.26
N LYS A 297 -17.45 28.82 6.06
CA LYS A 297 -18.35 29.99 6.03
C LYS A 297 -18.29 30.80 7.33
N GLY A 298 -18.13 32.12 7.22
CA GLY A 298 -18.01 33.03 8.35
C GLY A 298 -16.63 33.03 9.03
N THR A 299 -15.61 32.47 8.37
CA THR A 299 -14.24 32.36 8.89
C THR A 299 -13.25 33.11 8.00
N VAL A 300 -12.00 33.24 8.44
CA VAL A 300 -10.94 33.89 7.63
C VAL A 300 -10.58 33.13 6.36
N VAL A 301 -10.97 31.86 6.25
CA VAL A 301 -10.74 30.98 5.08
C VAL A 301 -12.00 30.74 4.25
N GLU A 302 -13.04 31.55 4.45
CA GLU A 302 -14.27 31.49 3.63
C GLU A 302 -13.96 31.59 2.13
N GLY A 303 -14.64 30.76 1.33
CA GLY A 303 -14.48 30.74 -0.12
C GLY A 303 -13.19 30.09 -0.63
N THR A 304 -12.33 29.52 0.22
CA THR A 304 -11.09 28.87 -0.23
C THR A 304 -11.37 27.70 -1.18
N ILE A 305 -12.38 26.87 -0.88
CA ILE A 305 -12.78 25.73 -1.73
C ILE A 305 -13.23 26.21 -3.11
N GLN A 306 -14.11 27.21 -3.13
CA GLN A 306 -14.59 27.87 -4.36
C GLN A 306 -13.41 28.42 -5.17
N GLN A 307 -12.52 29.19 -4.54
CA GLN A 307 -11.36 29.78 -5.22
C GLN A 307 -10.39 28.75 -5.81
N LEU A 308 -10.29 27.55 -5.24
CA LEU A 308 -9.38 26.51 -5.70
C LEU A 308 -9.97 25.65 -6.81
N PHE A 309 -11.23 25.24 -6.66
CA PHE A 309 -11.83 24.14 -7.43
C PHE A 309 -13.05 24.55 -8.25
N GLU A 310 -13.68 25.70 -7.98
CA GLU A 310 -14.86 26.14 -8.71
C GLU A 310 -14.47 26.73 -10.08
N GLY A 311 -15.08 26.17 -11.13
CA GLY A 311 -15.14 26.78 -12.44
C GLY A 311 -16.58 26.95 -12.89
N HIS A 312 -16.77 27.55 -14.06
CA HIS A 312 -18.10 27.81 -14.59
C HIS A 312 -18.25 27.41 -16.05
N HIS A 313 -19.37 26.79 -16.38
CA HIS A 313 -19.79 26.57 -17.76
C HIS A 313 -21.13 27.24 -18.05
N MET A 314 -21.38 27.48 -19.33
CA MET A 314 -22.61 27.98 -19.87
C MET A 314 -23.25 26.90 -20.73
N ASN A 315 -24.40 26.41 -20.29
CA ASN A 315 -25.29 25.62 -21.13
C ASN A 315 -26.10 26.58 -22.00
N TYR A 316 -26.12 26.36 -23.31
CA TYR A 316 -26.92 27.17 -24.22
C TYR A 316 -27.83 26.29 -25.08
N ILE A 317 -29.01 26.84 -25.37
CA ILE A 317 -29.97 26.29 -26.33
C ILE A 317 -30.32 27.41 -27.29
N GLU A 318 -30.10 27.18 -28.58
CA GLU A 318 -30.37 28.15 -29.65
C GLU A 318 -31.33 27.51 -30.65
N CYS A 319 -32.51 28.10 -30.82
CA CYS A 319 -33.49 27.60 -31.79
C CYS A 319 -33.01 27.88 -33.22
N ILE A 320 -33.26 26.95 -34.14
CA ILE A 320 -32.78 27.06 -35.53
C ILE A 320 -33.70 27.96 -36.36
N ASN A 321 -35.02 27.81 -36.16
CA ASN A 321 -36.04 28.43 -37.01
C ASN A 321 -36.63 29.73 -36.43
N VAL A 322 -36.31 30.05 -35.17
CA VAL A 322 -36.80 31.23 -34.46
C VAL A 322 -35.64 31.89 -33.70
N ASP A 323 -35.67 33.21 -33.58
CA ASP A 323 -34.68 33.99 -32.84
C ASP A 323 -34.93 33.89 -31.32
N TYR A 324 -34.64 32.71 -30.78
CA TYR A 324 -34.74 32.40 -29.36
C TYR A 324 -33.48 31.67 -28.90
N LYS A 325 -32.82 32.23 -27.88
CA LYS A 325 -31.66 31.65 -27.22
C LYS A 325 -31.87 31.65 -25.71
N SER A 326 -31.67 30.50 -25.09
CA SER A 326 -31.63 30.32 -23.64
C SER A 326 -30.21 29.98 -23.22
N THR A 327 -29.70 30.66 -22.19
CA THR A 327 -28.38 30.41 -21.62
C THR A 327 -28.49 30.27 -20.12
N ARG A 328 -27.86 29.24 -19.57
CA ARG A 328 -27.80 28.99 -18.12
C ARG A 328 -26.34 28.85 -17.71
N LYS A 329 -25.91 29.67 -16.75
CA LYS A 329 -24.62 29.54 -16.08
C LYS A 329 -24.74 28.55 -14.94
N GLU A 330 -23.81 27.62 -14.85
CA GLU A 330 -23.69 26.64 -13.77
C GLU A 330 -22.22 26.58 -13.31
N SER A 331 -22.02 26.33 -12.02
CA SER A 331 -20.69 26.08 -11.46
C SER A 331 -20.41 24.58 -11.38
N PHE A 332 -19.12 24.23 -11.43
CA PHE A 332 -18.63 22.88 -11.28
C PHE A 332 -17.38 22.87 -10.40
N TYR A 333 -17.18 21.77 -9.65
CA TYR A 333 -15.98 21.53 -8.85
C TYR A 333 -15.08 20.45 -9.48
N ASP A 334 -15.67 19.62 -10.33
CA ASP A 334 -15.02 18.57 -11.09
C ASP A 334 -15.68 18.44 -12.48
N LEU A 335 -14.93 17.90 -13.44
CA LEU A 335 -15.45 17.60 -14.77
C LEU A 335 -15.42 16.10 -15.02
N GLN A 336 -16.58 15.55 -15.36
CA GLN A 336 -16.72 14.14 -15.71
C GLN A 336 -16.53 13.95 -17.22
N LEU A 337 -15.42 13.32 -17.60
CA LEU A 337 -15.03 13.10 -18.97
C LEU A 337 -15.37 11.67 -19.41
N ASP A 338 -15.99 11.56 -20.58
CA ASP A 338 -16.29 10.27 -21.18
C ASP A 338 -15.00 9.60 -21.65
N VAL A 339 -14.76 8.36 -21.21
CA VAL A 339 -13.62 7.55 -21.68
C VAL A 339 -14.00 6.71 -22.89
N LYS A 340 -15.21 6.13 -22.87
CA LYS A 340 -15.68 5.27 -23.96
C LYS A 340 -15.79 6.05 -25.27
N GLY A 341 -15.10 5.55 -26.29
CA GLY A 341 -15.04 6.19 -27.60
C GLY A 341 -14.10 7.40 -27.68
N CYS A 342 -13.39 7.74 -26.60
CA CYS A 342 -12.41 8.82 -26.57
C CYS A 342 -11.00 8.23 -26.39
N ARG A 343 -10.05 8.63 -27.24
CA ARG A 343 -8.66 8.13 -27.17
C ARG A 343 -7.80 8.86 -26.15
N ASP A 344 -8.14 10.12 -25.85
CA ASP A 344 -7.36 11.03 -25.03
C ASP A 344 -8.26 12.09 -24.39
N VAL A 345 -7.70 12.85 -23.43
CA VAL A 345 -8.40 13.94 -22.73
C VAL A 345 -8.96 15.00 -23.68
N TYR A 346 -8.27 15.32 -24.77
CA TYR A 346 -8.74 16.33 -25.71
C TYR A 346 -9.97 15.85 -26.48
N ALA A 347 -10.02 14.58 -26.88
CA ALA A 347 -11.18 13.98 -27.50
C ALA A 347 -12.41 14.03 -26.58
N SER A 348 -12.21 13.83 -25.27
CA SER A 348 -13.30 13.97 -24.30
C SER A 348 -13.77 15.41 -24.13
N PHE A 349 -12.86 16.40 -24.13
CA PHE A 349 -13.26 17.82 -24.14
C PHE A 349 -13.97 18.22 -25.42
N ASP A 350 -13.53 17.71 -26.57
CA ASP A 350 -14.18 17.92 -27.87
C ASP A 350 -15.62 17.39 -27.87
N LYS A 351 -15.81 16.18 -27.31
CA LYS A 351 -17.12 15.59 -27.09
C LYS A 351 -17.95 16.37 -26.06
N TYR A 352 -17.32 16.91 -25.02
CA TYR A 352 -18.00 17.68 -23.97
C TYR A 352 -18.64 18.96 -24.50
N VAL A 353 -17.98 19.63 -25.45
CA VAL A 353 -18.50 20.86 -26.10
C VAL A 353 -19.23 20.56 -27.42
N GLU A 354 -19.43 19.29 -27.77
CA GLU A 354 -20.12 18.89 -29.00
C GLU A 354 -21.57 19.40 -28.98
N VAL A 355 -22.01 19.98 -30.11
CA VAL A 355 -23.35 20.54 -30.23
C VAL A 355 -24.35 19.45 -30.54
N GLU A 356 -25.24 19.18 -29.59
CA GLU A 356 -26.37 18.28 -29.73
C GLU A 356 -27.49 18.96 -30.53
N ARG A 357 -28.06 18.27 -31.52
CA ARG A 357 -29.25 18.73 -32.24
C ARG A 357 -30.51 18.12 -31.64
N LEU A 358 -31.42 18.98 -31.23
CA LEU A 358 -32.74 18.66 -30.71
C LEU A 358 -33.74 18.69 -31.87
N GLU A 359 -34.00 17.54 -32.49
CA GLU A 359 -34.88 17.36 -33.65
C GLU A 359 -35.86 16.19 -33.39
N GLY A 360 -36.91 16.08 -34.22
CA GLY A 360 -37.88 14.98 -34.13
C GLY A 360 -38.68 14.98 -32.82
N ASP A 361 -38.70 13.86 -32.11
CA ASP A 361 -39.39 13.71 -30.82
C ASP A 361 -38.65 14.44 -29.67
N ASN A 362 -37.38 14.83 -29.87
CA ASN A 362 -36.54 15.51 -28.89
C ASN A 362 -36.53 17.04 -29.04
N LYS A 363 -37.51 17.62 -29.77
CA LYS A 363 -37.61 19.08 -29.98
C LYS A 363 -37.66 19.85 -28.66
N TYR A 364 -37.04 21.03 -28.64
CA TYR A 364 -37.02 21.91 -27.48
C TYR A 364 -38.33 22.69 -27.37
N HIS A 365 -38.93 22.73 -26.18
CA HIS A 365 -40.11 23.55 -25.93
C HIS A 365 -39.71 24.99 -25.57
N ALA A 366 -39.60 25.85 -26.58
CA ALA A 366 -39.34 27.27 -26.42
C ALA A 366 -40.62 27.99 -25.99
N GLU A 367 -40.63 28.57 -24.79
CA GLU A 367 -41.80 29.11 -24.08
C GLU A 367 -42.88 29.72 -24.99
N GLN A 368 -42.54 30.79 -25.73
CA GLN A 368 -43.48 31.53 -26.58
C GLN A 368 -43.59 30.98 -28.01
N HIS A 369 -42.77 29.99 -28.37
CA HIS A 369 -42.62 29.46 -29.73
C HIS A 369 -42.98 27.97 -29.86
N GLY A 370 -43.38 27.31 -28.78
CA GLY A 370 -43.72 25.88 -28.77
C GLY A 370 -42.51 24.97 -29.04
N LEU A 371 -42.77 23.78 -29.59
CA LEU A 371 -41.73 22.80 -29.93
C LEU A 371 -40.94 23.26 -31.16
N GLN A 372 -39.62 23.43 -31.00
CA GLN A 372 -38.71 23.93 -32.01
C GLN A 372 -37.50 23.02 -32.16
N ASP A 373 -36.96 22.96 -33.38
CA ASP A 373 -35.65 22.37 -33.60
C ASP A 373 -34.58 23.33 -33.04
N ALA A 374 -33.68 22.80 -32.24
CA ALA A 374 -32.69 23.62 -31.51
C ALA A 374 -31.32 22.96 -31.46
N LYS A 375 -30.30 23.78 -31.25
CA LYS A 375 -28.93 23.34 -30.94
C LYS A 375 -28.69 23.53 -29.46
N LYS A 376 -28.25 22.49 -28.79
CA LYS A 376 -27.86 22.51 -27.38
C LYS A 376 -26.36 22.25 -27.29
N GLY A 377 -25.67 23.02 -26.46
CA GLY A 377 -24.23 22.84 -26.25
C GLY A 377 -23.78 23.43 -24.93
N VAL A 378 -22.50 23.18 -24.62
CA VAL A 378 -21.84 23.65 -23.41
C VAL A 378 -20.54 24.34 -23.79
N LEU A 379 -20.27 25.50 -23.20
CA LEU A 379 -18.99 26.20 -23.31
C LEU A 379 -18.51 26.65 -21.93
N PHE A 380 -17.20 26.66 -21.71
CA PHE A 380 -16.61 27.06 -20.44
C PHE A 380 -16.48 28.58 -20.35
N ILE A 381 -16.92 29.17 -19.25
CA ILE A 381 -16.71 30.60 -18.97
C ILE A 381 -15.31 30.80 -18.38
N ASP A 382 -14.95 29.94 -17.44
CA ASP A 382 -13.66 29.92 -16.77
C ASP A 382 -13.38 28.50 -16.24
N PHE A 383 -12.09 28.22 -16.01
CA PHE A 383 -11.63 27.00 -15.35
C PHE A 383 -11.07 27.33 -13.95
N PRO A 384 -11.06 26.37 -13.02
CA PRO A 384 -10.47 26.57 -11.70
C PRO A 384 -8.94 26.52 -11.74
N PRO A 385 -8.24 27.10 -10.74
CA PRO A 385 -6.79 26.95 -10.59
C PRO A 385 -6.35 25.50 -10.38
N VAL A 386 -7.14 24.69 -9.67
CA VAL A 386 -6.95 23.24 -9.53
C VAL A 386 -8.08 22.52 -10.25
N LEU A 387 -7.76 21.91 -11.38
CA LEU A 387 -8.72 21.22 -12.24
C LEU A 387 -8.76 19.73 -11.91
N GLN A 388 -9.95 19.26 -11.52
CA GLN A 388 -10.22 17.86 -11.23
C GLN A 388 -10.98 17.21 -12.39
N LEU A 389 -10.37 16.24 -13.05
CA LEU A 389 -10.96 15.51 -14.17
C LEU A 389 -11.27 14.08 -13.74
N GLN A 390 -12.55 13.74 -13.67
CA GLN A 390 -13.02 12.40 -13.37
C GLN A 390 -13.25 11.65 -14.67
N LEU A 391 -12.57 10.52 -14.84
CA LEU A 391 -12.68 9.69 -16.03
C LEU A 391 -13.79 8.67 -15.80
N LYS A 392 -14.88 8.77 -16.57
CA LYS A 392 -16.03 7.85 -16.49
C LYS A 392 -15.64 6.45 -16.99
N ARG A 393 -14.93 5.70 -16.15
CA ARG A 393 -14.53 4.32 -16.38
C ARG A 393 -15.53 3.31 -15.84
N PHE A 394 -16.55 3.75 -15.12
CA PHE A 394 -17.61 2.88 -14.63
C PHE A 394 -18.92 3.35 -15.25
N GLU A 395 -19.58 2.46 -15.98
CA GLU A 395 -20.86 2.74 -16.60
C GLU A 395 -21.81 1.55 -16.44
N TYR A 396 -23.10 1.82 -16.46
CA TYR A 396 -24.11 0.78 -16.48
C TYR A 396 -24.31 0.28 -17.91
N ASP A 397 -24.05 -1.00 -18.14
CA ASP A 397 -24.36 -1.64 -19.43
C ASP A 397 -25.81 -2.12 -19.40
N PHE A 398 -26.70 -1.36 -20.03
CA PHE A 398 -28.13 -1.66 -20.14
C PHE A 398 -28.42 -2.99 -20.84
N MET A 399 -27.55 -3.46 -21.73
CA MET A 399 -27.75 -4.73 -22.45
C MET A 399 -27.39 -5.92 -21.58
N ARG A 400 -26.42 -5.75 -20.67
CA ARG A 400 -25.95 -6.79 -19.75
C ARG A 400 -26.56 -6.68 -18.35
N ASP A 401 -27.34 -5.64 -18.09
CA ASP A 401 -27.96 -5.33 -16.81
C ASP A 401 -26.94 -5.34 -15.65
N THR A 402 -25.76 -4.77 -15.90
CA THR A 402 -24.65 -4.83 -14.94
C THR A 402 -23.73 -3.63 -15.09
N MET A 403 -23.08 -3.25 -13.98
CA MET A 403 -22.03 -2.24 -13.99
C MET A 403 -20.76 -2.83 -14.63
N VAL A 404 -20.14 -2.08 -15.54
CA VAL A 404 -18.91 -2.49 -16.23
C VAL A 404 -17.81 -1.45 -16.04
N LYS A 405 -16.56 -1.94 -15.96
CA LYS A 405 -15.37 -1.08 -15.94
C LYS A 405 -14.77 -0.99 -17.35
N ILE A 406 -14.67 0.21 -17.89
CA ILE A 406 -14.02 0.56 -19.16
C ILE A 406 -12.50 0.62 -18.93
N ASN A 407 -11.81 -0.42 -19.39
CA ASN A 407 -10.36 -0.52 -19.32
C ASN A 407 -9.66 -0.05 -20.61
N ASP A 408 -10.40 0.57 -21.54
CA ASP A 408 -9.86 1.07 -22.80
C ASP A 408 -8.69 2.03 -22.57
N ARG A 409 -7.75 2.02 -23.53
CA ARG A 409 -6.58 2.90 -23.51
C ARG A 409 -7.03 4.35 -23.70
N TYR A 410 -6.69 5.18 -22.73
CA TYR A 410 -7.06 6.59 -22.67
C TYR A 410 -5.86 7.41 -22.21
N GLU A 411 -5.38 8.28 -23.09
CA GLU A 411 -4.16 9.06 -22.86
C GLU A 411 -4.46 10.41 -22.21
N PHE A 412 -3.59 10.82 -21.30
CA PHE A 412 -3.65 12.13 -20.66
C PHE A 412 -2.23 12.72 -20.57
N PRO A 413 -2.03 13.98 -20.98
CA PRO A 413 -0.69 14.55 -21.10
C PRO A 413 -0.16 15.06 -19.76
N LEU A 414 1.17 15.16 -19.64
CA LEU A 414 1.79 15.84 -18.49
C LEU A 414 1.42 17.34 -18.43
N THR A 415 1.23 17.95 -19.59
CA THR A 415 0.82 19.35 -19.75
C THR A 415 -0.46 19.40 -20.58
N LEU A 416 -1.53 19.95 -20.01
CA LEU A 416 -2.84 20.07 -20.62
C LEU A 416 -3.11 21.51 -21.03
N ASP A 417 -3.32 21.72 -22.33
CA ASP A 417 -3.61 23.03 -22.89
C ASP A 417 -5.08 23.16 -23.30
N LEU A 418 -5.87 23.84 -22.47
CA LEU A 418 -7.30 24.08 -22.74
C LEU A 418 -7.56 25.35 -23.57
N ASP A 419 -6.53 26.13 -23.91
CA ASP A 419 -6.66 27.26 -24.84
C ASP A 419 -6.23 26.92 -26.28
N ARG A 420 -5.81 25.66 -26.52
CA ARG A 420 -5.44 25.19 -27.86
C ARG A 420 -6.54 25.45 -28.88
N GLU A 421 -6.15 25.49 -30.16
CA GLU A 421 -7.09 25.66 -31.28
C GLU A 421 -7.97 26.92 -31.13
N ASN A 422 -7.33 28.03 -30.78
CA ASN A 422 -7.97 29.33 -30.62
C ASN A 422 -9.08 29.33 -29.54
N ARG A 423 -8.82 28.67 -28.40
CA ARG A 423 -9.72 28.64 -27.22
C ARG A 423 -11.11 28.10 -27.52
N LYS A 424 -11.19 27.06 -28.35
CA LYS A 424 -12.47 26.50 -28.82
C LYS A 424 -13.44 26.06 -27.72
N TYR A 425 -12.93 25.73 -26.52
CA TYR A 425 -13.74 25.31 -25.38
C TYR A 425 -14.33 26.48 -24.59
N LEU A 426 -13.78 27.69 -24.73
CA LEU A 426 -14.22 28.86 -23.98
C LEU A 426 -15.40 29.55 -24.65
N SER A 427 -16.24 30.16 -23.84
CA SER A 427 -17.30 31.04 -24.30
C SER A 427 -16.72 32.32 -24.94
N PRO A 428 -17.44 32.98 -25.86
CA PRO A 428 -16.96 34.22 -26.47
C PRO A 428 -16.65 35.34 -25.48
N ASP A 429 -17.37 35.35 -24.35
CA ASP A 429 -17.29 36.34 -23.27
C ASP A 429 -16.29 35.95 -22.16
N ALA A 430 -15.62 34.80 -22.29
CA ALA A 430 -14.63 34.34 -21.32
C ALA A 430 -13.44 35.31 -21.22
N ASP A 431 -12.86 35.44 -20.01
CA ASP A 431 -11.69 36.28 -19.80
C ASP A 431 -10.49 35.73 -20.57
N LYS A 432 -10.01 36.53 -21.51
CA LYS A 432 -8.90 36.19 -22.40
C LYS A 432 -7.53 36.46 -21.78
N GLY A 433 -7.47 37.14 -20.64
CA GLY A 433 -6.24 37.48 -19.92
C GLY A 433 -5.64 36.30 -19.15
N VAL A 434 -6.44 35.30 -18.81
CA VAL A 434 -5.98 34.09 -18.09
C VAL A 434 -5.63 32.99 -19.09
N ARG A 435 -4.46 32.37 -18.91
CA ARG A 435 -3.98 31.24 -19.71
C ARG A 435 -4.36 29.92 -19.04
N ASN A 436 -5.17 29.11 -19.70
CA ASN A 436 -5.59 27.78 -19.22
C ASN A 436 -4.58 26.69 -19.63
N LEU A 437 -3.34 26.88 -19.18
CA LEU A 437 -2.27 25.88 -19.30
C LEU A 437 -2.07 25.21 -17.95
N TYR A 438 -2.12 23.89 -17.94
CA TYR A 438 -2.11 23.10 -16.72
C TYR A 438 -0.99 22.07 -16.71
N THR A 439 -0.40 21.86 -15.54
CA THR A 439 0.56 20.78 -15.27
C THR A 439 -0.09 19.68 -14.44
N LEU A 440 0.08 18.43 -14.84
CA LEU A 440 -0.44 17.26 -14.12
C LEU A 440 0.24 17.12 -12.76
N HIS A 441 -0.57 17.13 -11.70
CA HIS A 441 -0.15 17.03 -10.31
C HIS A 441 -0.34 15.62 -9.74
N SER A 442 -1.52 15.01 -9.97
CA SER A 442 -1.86 13.69 -9.42
C SER A 442 -2.63 12.82 -10.40
N VAL A 443 -2.43 11.51 -10.30
CA VAL A 443 -3.11 10.45 -11.06
C VAL A 443 -3.64 9.43 -10.06
N LEU A 444 -4.95 9.40 -9.85
CA LEU A 444 -5.60 8.41 -9.00
C LEU A 444 -5.98 7.19 -9.82
N VAL A 445 -5.63 6.02 -9.32
CA VAL A 445 -5.67 4.75 -10.05
C VAL A 445 -6.52 3.74 -9.31
N HIS A 446 -7.31 2.99 -10.07
CA HIS A 446 -8.06 1.85 -9.58
C HIS A 446 -7.59 0.58 -10.29
N SER A 447 -7.13 -0.39 -9.50
CA SER A 447 -6.70 -1.71 -9.96
C SER A 447 -7.72 -2.77 -9.54
N GLY A 448 -8.44 -3.34 -10.50
CA GLY A 448 -9.45 -4.35 -10.23
C GLY A 448 -10.71 -4.19 -11.09
N GLY A 449 -11.75 -4.92 -10.71
CA GLY A 449 -13.05 -4.94 -11.39
C GLY A 449 -14.10 -4.12 -10.65
N VAL A 450 -15.35 -4.26 -11.07
CA VAL A 450 -16.49 -3.48 -10.53
C VAL A 450 -16.87 -3.89 -9.11
N HIS A 451 -16.71 -5.17 -8.76
CA HIS A 451 -17.08 -5.71 -7.44
C HIS A 451 -15.94 -5.68 -6.42
N GLY A 452 -14.80 -5.09 -6.77
CA GLY A 452 -13.63 -5.09 -5.92
C GLY A 452 -12.37 -4.72 -6.66
N GLY A 453 -11.55 -3.93 -5.97
CA GLY A 453 -10.26 -3.50 -6.46
C GLY A 453 -9.55 -2.64 -5.42
N HIS A 454 -8.41 -2.12 -5.82
CA HIS A 454 -7.48 -1.41 -4.97
C HIS A 454 -7.23 -0.02 -5.53
N TYR A 455 -7.27 0.98 -4.65
CA TYR A 455 -7.14 2.38 -5.01
C TYR A 455 -5.83 2.94 -4.46
N TYR A 456 -5.12 3.70 -5.27
CA TYR A 456 -3.87 4.36 -4.90
C TYR A 456 -3.66 5.59 -5.78
N ALA A 457 -2.73 6.47 -5.40
CA ALA A 457 -2.45 7.70 -6.15
C ALA A 457 -0.97 7.84 -6.50
N PHE A 458 -0.67 8.31 -7.69
CA PHE A 458 0.62 8.89 -8.02
C PHE A 458 0.54 10.40 -7.88
N ILE A 459 1.47 11.01 -7.14
CA ILE A 459 1.44 12.44 -6.82
C ILE A 459 2.83 13.04 -7.05
N ARG A 460 2.88 14.28 -7.55
CA ARG A 460 4.08 15.14 -7.63
C ARG A 460 3.94 16.34 -6.69
N PRO A 461 4.29 16.21 -5.40
CA PRO A 461 4.07 17.26 -4.41
C PRO A 461 4.68 18.62 -4.77
N THR A 462 5.85 18.62 -5.41
CA THR A 462 6.57 19.83 -5.83
C THR A 462 6.44 20.14 -7.32
N LEU A 463 5.62 19.38 -8.06
CA LEU A 463 5.56 19.42 -9.52
C LEU A 463 6.95 19.29 -10.19
N SER A 464 7.90 18.63 -9.54
CA SER A 464 9.19 18.21 -10.12
C SER A 464 9.01 16.93 -10.94
N ASP A 465 10.07 16.41 -11.58
CA ASP A 465 9.96 15.18 -12.39
C ASP A 465 9.80 13.90 -11.56
N GLN A 466 10.05 13.96 -10.25
CA GLN A 466 9.93 12.82 -9.35
C GLN A 466 8.47 12.57 -8.99
N TRP A 467 7.99 11.35 -9.29
CA TRP A 467 6.69 10.87 -8.86
C TRP A 467 6.79 10.04 -7.58
N PHE A 468 5.72 10.06 -6.80
CA PHE A 468 5.57 9.23 -5.62
C PHE A 468 4.25 8.46 -5.72
N LYS A 469 4.29 7.15 -5.51
CA LYS A 469 3.11 6.30 -5.41
C LYS A 469 2.71 6.18 -3.96
N PHE A 470 1.55 6.71 -3.63
CA PHE A 470 0.87 6.61 -2.35
C PHE A 470 -0.09 5.43 -2.39
N ASP A 471 0.37 4.30 -1.89
CA ASP A 471 -0.31 3.01 -1.85
C ASP A 471 -0.61 2.64 -0.38
N ASP A 472 -1.68 3.23 0.14
CA ASP A 472 -2.03 3.21 1.56
C ASP A 472 -0.84 3.55 2.46
N GLU A 473 -0.35 2.60 3.25
CA GLU A 473 0.73 2.79 4.24
C GLU A 473 2.09 3.01 3.58
N ARG A 474 2.22 2.57 2.33
CA ARG A 474 3.46 2.55 1.59
C ARG A 474 3.53 3.72 0.63
N VAL A 475 4.63 4.46 0.69
CA VAL A 475 4.94 5.52 -0.28
C VAL A 475 6.23 5.17 -0.99
N THR A 476 6.21 4.96 -2.32
CA THR A 476 7.42 4.66 -3.11
C THR A 476 7.73 5.76 -4.12
N LYS A 477 9.01 5.92 -4.47
CA LYS A 477 9.43 6.73 -5.61
C LYS A 477 9.19 5.95 -6.89
N GLU A 478 8.60 6.60 -7.89
CA GLU A 478 8.30 5.99 -9.18
C GLU A 478 8.76 6.90 -10.32
N ASP A 479 8.96 6.31 -11.49
CA ASP A 479 9.29 7.05 -12.71
C ASP A 479 8.02 7.57 -13.42
N LEU A 480 8.23 8.47 -14.38
CA LEU A 480 7.15 9.05 -15.19
C LEU A 480 6.36 7.98 -15.94
N LYS A 481 7.03 6.93 -16.45
CA LYS A 481 6.40 5.88 -17.25
C LYS A 481 5.39 5.09 -16.40
N ARG A 482 5.75 4.76 -15.16
CA ARG A 482 4.91 4.07 -14.18
C ARG A 482 3.71 4.91 -13.77
N ALA A 483 3.91 6.20 -13.51
CA ALA A 483 2.85 7.10 -13.05
C ALA A 483 1.90 7.54 -14.17
N LEU A 484 2.36 7.57 -15.42
CA LEU A 484 1.63 8.11 -16.57
C LEU A 484 1.26 7.02 -17.57
N GLU A 485 2.22 6.54 -18.36
CA GLU A 485 1.98 5.64 -19.51
C GLU A 485 1.35 4.32 -19.12
N GLU A 486 1.78 3.73 -17.99
CA GLU A 486 1.22 2.47 -17.51
C GLU A 486 -0.22 2.62 -16.99
N GLN A 487 -0.69 3.85 -16.76
CA GLN A 487 -2.03 4.15 -16.22
C GLN A 487 -3.07 4.53 -17.28
N TYR A 488 -2.69 4.56 -18.56
CA TYR A 488 -3.63 4.80 -19.67
C TYR A 488 -4.67 3.69 -19.82
N GLY A 489 -4.40 2.49 -19.32
CA GLY A 489 -5.20 1.28 -19.57
C GLY A 489 -4.86 0.63 -20.90
N GLY A 490 -5.82 -0.10 -21.47
CA GLY A 490 -5.67 -0.84 -22.72
C GLY A 490 -5.26 -2.30 -22.53
N GLU A 491 -4.80 -2.91 -23.61
CA GLU A 491 -4.29 -4.27 -23.62
C GLU A 491 -2.76 -4.26 -23.65
N GLU A 492 -2.15 -5.15 -22.88
CA GLU A 492 -0.71 -5.39 -22.91
C GLU A 492 -0.43 -6.62 -23.78
N GLU A 493 0.43 -6.45 -24.77
CA GLU A 493 0.93 -7.52 -25.63
C GLU A 493 2.24 -8.04 -25.03
N LEU A 494 2.28 -9.32 -24.65
CA LEU A 494 3.54 -9.96 -24.29
C LEU A 494 4.42 -10.10 -25.54
N PRO A 495 5.75 -9.91 -25.42
CA PRO A 495 6.66 -10.12 -26.54
C PRO A 495 6.48 -11.53 -27.13
N GLN A 496 6.43 -11.63 -28.47
CA GLN A 496 6.28 -12.90 -29.18
C GLN A 496 7.35 -13.90 -28.73
N THR A 497 6.93 -15.02 -28.17
CA THR A 497 7.84 -16.05 -27.67
C THR A 497 8.55 -16.84 -28.77
N ASN A 498 8.21 -16.67 -30.06
CA ASN A 498 8.84 -17.34 -31.20
C ASN A 498 8.76 -16.49 -32.51
N PRO A 499 9.89 -15.99 -33.06
CA PRO A 499 9.91 -15.44 -34.41
C PRO A 499 9.87 -16.60 -35.43
N GLY A 500 8.66 -17.01 -35.84
CA GLY A 500 8.50 -18.07 -36.85
C GLY A 500 7.13 -18.77 -36.89
N PHE A 501 6.28 -18.58 -35.88
CA PHE A 501 4.89 -19.07 -35.89
C PHE A 501 3.91 -17.90 -35.88
N ASN A 502 3.06 -17.80 -36.90
CA ASN A 502 1.98 -16.80 -37.00
C ASN A 502 0.82 -17.12 -36.02
N ASN A 503 1.07 -17.09 -34.72
CA ASN A 503 -0.02 -17.00 -33.73
C ASN A 503 -0.22 -15.53 -33.36
N THR A 504 -1.48 -15.11 -33.30
CA THR A 504 -1.86 -13.79 -32.78
C THR A 504 -1.31 -13.62 -31.35
N PRO A 505 -0.66 -12.49 -31.02
CA PRO A 505 -0.15 -12.24 -29.67
C PRO A 505 -1.25 -12.40 -28.62
N PHE A 506 -0.95 -13.06 -27.50
CA PHE A 506 -1.86 -13.09 -26.35
C PHE A 506 -1.93 -11.68 -25.76
N LYS A 507 -3.11 -11.06 -25.88
CA LYS A 507 -3.41 -9.75 -25.32
C LYS A 507 -4.08 -9.94 -23.97
N PHE A 508 -3.63 -9.23 -22.95
CA PHE A 508 -4.32 -9.19 -21.67
C PHE A 508 -4.70 -7.77 -21.32
N THR A 509 -5.95 -7.56 -20.88
CA THR A 509 -6.45 -6.24 -20.50
C THR A 509 -5.78 -5.78 -19.21
N LYS A 510 -5.27 -4.55 -19.19
CA LYS A 510 -4.78 -3.92 -17.96
C LYS A 510 -5.98 -3.56 -17.08
N TYR A 511 -6.05 -4.19 -15.91
CA TYR A 511 -7.09 -3.90 -14.92
C TYR A 511 -6.73 -2.73 -13.99
N SER A 512 -5.53 -2.16 -14.12
CA SER A 512 -5.09 -0.94 -13.44
C SER A 512 -5.09 0.22 -14.42
N ASN A 513 -5.85 1.27 -14.11
CA ASN A 513 -5.93 2.48 -14.91
C ASN A 513 -6.38 3.69 -14.09
N ALA A 514 -6.02 4.87 -14.58
CA ALA A 514 -6.39 6.13 -13.95
C ALA A 514 -7.89 6.37 -14.05
N TYR A 515 -8.55 6.74 -12.96
CA TYR A 515 -9.97 7.12 -12.94
C TYR A 515 -10.19 8.59 -12.57
N MET A 516 -9.18 9.27 -12.01
CA MET A 516 -9.24 10.69 -11.72
C MET A 516 -7.87 11.33 -11.89
N LEU A 517 -7.84 12.52 -12.48
CA LEU A 517 -6.64 13.31 -12.73
C LEU A 517 -6.77 14.67 -12.06
N VAL A 518 -5.68 15.16 -11.47
CA VAL A 518 -5.63 16.51 -10.88
C VAL A 518 -4.54 17.30 -11.59
N TYR A 519 -4.93 18.47 -12.08
CA TYR A 519 -4.10 19.40 -12.82
C TYR A 519 -4.04 20.75 -12.09
N ILE A 520 -2.89 21.40 -12.10
CA ILE A 520 -2.69 22.73 -11.50
C ILE A 520 -2.35 23.72 -12.60
N ARG A 521 -3.03 24.88 -12.63
CA ARG A 521 -2.77 25.93 -13.62
C ARG A 521 -1.37 26.51 -13.40
N ASP A 522 -0.61 26.64 -14.49
CA ASP A 522 0.78 27.09 -14.43
C ASP A 522 0.92 28.50 -13.85
N SER A 523 0.00 29.42 -14.16
CA SER A 523 0.01 30.79 -13.62
C SER A 523 -0.28 30.87 -12.12
N ASP A 524 -0.96 29.87 -11.56
CA ASP A 524 -1.34 29.83 -10.14
C ASP A 524 -0.40 28.93 -9.32
N LYS A 525 0.60 28.31 -9.96
CA LYS A 525 1.49 27.30 -9.37
C LYS A 525 2.17 27.78 -8.08
N ASP A 526 2.76 28.97 -8.08
CA ASP A 526 3.49 29.49 -6.91
C ASP A 526 2.56 29.81 -5.73
N LYS A 527 1.30 30.16 -6.02
CA LYS A 527 0.28 30.39 -5.00
C LYS A 527 -0.20 29.07 -4.40
N ILE A 528 -0.39 28.05 -5.23
CA ILE A 528 -0.97 26.76 -4.84
C ILE A 528 0.07 25.87 -4.15
N ILE A 529 1.28 25.77 -4.72
CA ILE A 529 2.43 25.01 -4.20
C ILE A 529 3.26 25.93 -3.29
N CYS A 530 2.61 26.51 -2.29
CA CYS A 530 3.24 27.39 -1.32
C CYS A 530 3.93 26.60 -0.19
N ASN A 531 4.83 27.27 0.54
CA ASN A 531 5.41 26.70 1.76
C ASN A 531 4.37 26.69 2.89
N VAL A 532 4.36 25.61 3.67
CA VAL A 532 3.50 25.46 4.85
C VAL A 532 4.39 25.13 6.03
N ASP A 533 4.49 26.07 6.95
CA ASP A 533 5.40 26.01 8.08
C ASP A 533 4.64 25.73 9.38
N GLU A 534 5.36 25.43 10.47
CA GLU A 534 4.76 25.24 11.80
C GLU A 534 3.92 26.43 12.27
N THR A 535 4.25 27.65 11.82
CA THR A 535 3.54 28.89 12.19
C THR A 535 2.15 28.99 11.57
N ASP A 536 1.86 28.23 10.51
CA ASP A 536 0.53 28.17 9.90
C ASP A 536 -0.44 27.33 10.73
N ILE A 537 0.08 26.57 11.70
CA ILE A 537 -0.69 25.70 12.58
C ILE A 537 -0.96 26.45 13.88
N ALA A 538 -2.24 26.57 14.26
CA ALA A 538 -2.62 27.25 15.49
C ALA A 538 -1.92 26.65 16.73
N GLU A 539 -1.43 27.50 17.63
CA GLU A 539 -0.61 27.08 18.77
C GLU A 539 -1.32 26.06 19.68
N HIS A 540 -2.61 26.30 19.97
CA HIS A 540 -3.42 25.39 20.77
C HIS A 540 -3.53 23.99 20.14
N LEU A 541 -3.65 23.93 18.81
CA LEU A 541 -3.72 22.67 18.06
C LEU A 541 -2.37 21.95 18.08
N ARG A 542 -1.26 22.68 17.86
CA ARG A 542 0.10 22.12 17.94
C ARG A 542 0.38 21.53 19.31
N MET A 543 0.06 22.26 20.38
CA MET A 543 0.25 21.81 21.77
C MET A 543 -0.57 20.56 22.07
N ARG A 544 -1.85 20.54 21.68
CA ARG A 544 -2.74 19.39 21.85
C ARG A 544 -2.21 18.15 21.13
N LEU A 545 -1.92 18.26 19.84
CA LEU A 545 -1.52 17.12 19.01
C LEU A 545 -0.13 16.59 19.38
N LYS A 546 0.79 17.48 19.78
CA LYS A 546 2.09 17.07 20.31
C LYS A 546 1.94 16.27 21.61
N LYS A 547 1.09 16.73 22.53
CA LYS A 547 0.80 16.00 23.77
C LYS A 547 0.16 14.63 23.49
N GLU A 548 -0.81 14.57 22.59
CA GLU A 548 -1.45 13.30 22.18
C GLU A 548 -0.43 12.31 21.58
N GLN A 549 0.52 12.81 20.79
CA GLN A 549 1.60 12.00 20.22
C GLN A 549 2.55 11.48 21.31
N GLU A 550 3.00 12.34 22.22
CA GLU A 550 3.88 11.98 23.33
C GLU A 550 3.23 10.93 24.26
N GLU A 551 1.94 11.09 24.60
CA GLU A 551 1.20 10.11 25.40
C GLU A 551 1.07 8.76 24.69
N LYS A 552 0.86 8.78 23.37
CA LYS A 552 0.77 7.56 22.57
C LYS A 552 2.11 6.84 22.46
N GLU A 553 3.20 7.58 22.30
CA GLU A 553 4.56 7.03 22.33
C GLU A 553 4.91 6.46 23.70
N HIS A 554 4.53 7.15 24.79
CA HIS A 554 4.67 6.65 26.15
C HIS A 554 3.91 5.33 26.33
N LYS A 555 2.63 5.27 25.96
CA LYS A 555 1.83 4.04 26.01
C LYS A 555 2.40 2.92 25.14
N LYS A 556 2.93 3.25 23.95
CA LYS A 556 3.58 2.27 23.07
C LYS A 556 4.85 1.72 23.73
N LYS A 557 5.66 2.57 24.36
CA LYS A 557 6.85 2.17 25.11
C LYS A 557 6.49 1.30 26.31
N GLU A 558 5.49 1.69 27.10
CA GLU A 558 4.98 0.88 28.21
C GLU A 558 4.48 -0.49 27.76
N LYS A 559 3.76 -0.56 26.63
CA LYS A 559 3.32 -1.84 26.04
C LYS A 559 4.49 -2.69 25.53
N ALA A 560 5.46 -2.07 24.85
CA ALA A 560 6.66 -2.77 24.39
C ALA A 560 7.48 -3.29 25.57
N GLU A 561 7.64 -2.50 26.63
CA GLU A 561 8.27 -2.91 27.87
C GLU A 561 7.46 -4.03 28.53
N ALA A 562 6.14 -3.90 28.67
CA ALA A 562 5.28 -4.95 29.22
C ALA A 562 5.40 -6.26 28.44
N HIS A 563 5.52 -6.21 27.11
CA HIS A 563 5.69 -7.38 26.25
C HIS A 563 7.00 -8.16 26.52
N LEU A 564 8.04 -7.50 27.06
CA LEU A 564 9.30 -8.16 27.45
C LEU A 564 9.18 -8.97 28.75
N TYR A 565 8.13 -8.75 29.53
CA TYR A 565 7.92 -9.41 30.81
C TYR A 565 6.76 -10.40 30.73
N THR A 566 6.79 -11.41 31.58
CA THR A 566 5.69 -12.33 31.84
C THR A 566 5.47 -12.43 33.34
N ILE A 567 4.27 -12.86 33.75
CA ILE A 567 3.95 -13.09 35.15
C ILE A 567 3.99 -14.59 35.39
N ILE A 568 4.88 -15.02 36.29
CA ILE A 568 4.92 -16.39 36.78
C ILE A 568 4.20 -16.45 38.12
N LYS A 569 3.22 -17.34 38.23
CA LYS A 569 2.55 -17.66 39.48
C LYS A 569 3.21 -18.87 40.14
N VAL A 570 3.52 -18.75 41.42
CA VAL A 570 4.27 -19.75 42.18
C VAL A 570 3.45 -20.22 43.38
N ALA A 571 3.09 -21.49 43.37
CA ALA A 571 2.47 -22.20 44.46
C ALA A 571 3.51 -22.95 45.31
N ARG A 572 3.30 -22.97 46.62
CA ARG A 572 4.10 -23.71 47.60
C ARG A 572 3.27 -24.87 48.17
N ASN A 573 3.95 -25.74 48.92
CA ASN A 573 3.28 -26.84 49.62
C ASN A 573 2.16 -26.38 50.55
N GLU A 574 2.31 -25.24 51.22
CA GLU A 574 1.27 -24.64 52.06
C GLU A 574 0.01 -24.31 51.24
N ASP A 575 0.19 -23.67 50.08
CA ASP A 575 -0.90 -23.25 49.19
C ASP A 575 -1.67 -24.45 48.63
N LEU A 576 -0.97 -25.57 48.39
CA LEU A 576 -1.57 -26.85 48.02
C LEU A 576 -2.36 -27.48 49.18
N VAL A 577 -1.77 -27.53 50.37
CA VAL A 577 -2.40 -28.18 51.55
C VAL A 577 -3.66 -27.43 51.98
N GLU A 578 -3.70 -26.11 51.86
CA GLU A 578 -4.89 -25.30 52.17
C GLU A 578 -6.07 -25.55 51.22
N GLN A 579 -5.81 -26.06 50.01
CA GLN A 579 -6.80 -26.11 48.93
C GLN A 579 -7.11 -27.53 48.45
N ILE A 580 -6.26 -28.52 48.76
CA ILE A 580 -6.59 -29.93 48.63
C ILE A 580 -7.62 -30.27 49.71
N GLY A 581 -8.90 -30.31 49.33
CA GLY A 581 -9.97 -30.82 50.21
C GLY A 581 -11.24 -30.00 50.32
N ARG A 582 -11.52 -29.05 49.41
CA ARG A 582 -12.88 -28.52 49.26
C ARG A 582 -13.35 -28.81 47.84
N ASP A 583 -14.38 -29.63 47.77
CA ASP A 583 -15.03 -30.00 46.52
C ASP A 583 -15.30 -28.75 45.66
N ILE A 584 -15.08 -28.92 44.35
CA ILE A 584 -15.26 -27.95 43.25
C ILE A 584 -13.96 -27.21 42.85
N TYR A 585 -13.11 -27.85 42.03
CA TYR A 585 -12.64 -27.41 40.69
C TYR A 585 -11.44 -28.26 40.21
N PHE A 586 -11.24 -28.35 38.89
CA PHE A 586 -10.22 -29.16 38.20
C PHE A 586 -8.78 -28.59 38.30
N ASP A 587 -8.57 -27.53 39.07
CA ASP A 587 -7.29 -26.83 39.24
C ASP A 587 -6.73 -27.09 40.65
N LEU A 588 -5.47 -27.54 40.74
CA LEU A 588 -4.82 -28.00 41.98
C LEU A 588 -4.56 -26.87 43.00
N VAL A 589 -4.60 -25.62 42.54
CA VAL A 589 -4.40 -24.41 43.35
C VAL A 589 -5.20 -23.25 42.73
N ASP A 590 -5.81 -22.41 43.57
CA ASP A 590 -6.42 -21.12 43.24
C ASP A 590 -5.34 -20.16 42.77
N HIS A 591 -5.32 -19.91 41.47
CA HIS A 591 -4.33 -19.06 40.83
C HIS A 591 -4.39 -17.61 41.31
N ASP A 592 -5.48 -17.14 41.92
CA ASP A 592 -5.58 -15.75 42.37
C ASP A 592 -5.01 -15.53 43.79
N LYS A 593 -4.77 -16.63 44.52
CA LYS A 593 -4.20 -16.59 45.89
C LYS A 593 -2.71 -16.87 45.95
N VAL A 594 -2.10 -17.35 44.86
CA VAL A 594 -0.66 -17.65 44.80
C VAL A 594 0.18 -16.43 44.47
N ARG A 595 1.43 -16.44 44.91
CA ARG A 595 2.35 -15.31 44.68
C ARG A 595 2.68 -15.19 43.20
N SER A 596 2.62 -13.97 42.69
CA SER A 596 2.93 -13.63 41.30
C SER A 596 4.25 -12.88 41.20
N PHE A 597 5.09 -13.28 40.25
CA PHE A 597 6.39 -12.68 39.99
C PHE A 597 6.44 -12.18 38.55
N ARG A 598 6.69 -10.89 38.36
CA ARG A 598 6.96 -10.31 37.04
C ARG A 598 8.42 -10.55 36.68
N ILE A 599 8.68 -11.32 35.63
CA ILE A 599 10.04 -11.67 35.18
C ILE A 599 10.22 -11.37 33.69
N GLN A 600 11.46 -11.19 33.23
CA GLN A 600 11.73 -11.03 31.80
C GLN A 600 11.59 -12.37 31.07
N LYS A 601 10.94 -12.38 29.89
CA LYS A 601 10.71 -13.60 29.09
C LYS A 601 12.01 -14.30 28.69
N GLN A 602 13.07 -13.53 28.41
CA GLN A 602 14.39 -14.04 28.03
C GLN A 602 15.30 -14.38 29.22
N MET A 603 14.81 -14.22 30.46
CA MET A 603 15.59 -14.54 31.66
C MET A 603 15.90 -16.04 31.69
N SER A 604 17.18 -16.39 31.81
CA SER A 604 17.57 -17.78 31.96
C SER A 604 17.05 -18.36 33.28
N PHE A 605 16.71 -19.64 33.28
CA PHE A 605 16.15 -20.30 34.45
C PHE A 605 17.07 -20.25 35.69
N ASN A 606 18.40 -20.29 35.49
CA ASN A 606 19.36 -20.17 36.58
C ASN A 606 19.35 -18.79 37.22
N VAL A 607 19.22 -17.73 36.42
CA VAL A 607 19.08 -16.37 36.93
C VAL A 607 17.74 -16.21 37.66
N PHE A 608 16.66 -16.76 37.10
CA PHE A 608 15.35 -16.78 37.77
C PHE A 608 15.42 -17.44 39.15
N LYS A 609 16.10 -18.59 39.29
CA LYS A 609 16.27 -19.27 40.58
C LYS A 609 16.93 -18.38 41.64
N VAL A 610 17.98 -17.66 41.27
CA VAL A 610 18.71 -16.76 42.18
C VAL A 610 17.85 -15.55 42.55
N VAL A 611 17.16 -14.95 41.58
CA VAL A 611 16.26 -13.82 41.82
C VAL A 611 15.11 -14.23 42.73
N PHE A 612 14.45 -15.36 42.43
CA PHE A 612 13.38 -15.91 43.25
C PHE A 612 13.84 -16.18 44.69
N TRP A 613 15.05 -16.72 44.85
CA TRP A 613 15.66 -16.97 46.16
C TRP A 613 15.81 -15.71 47.00
N CYS A 614 16.33 -14.62 46.41
CA CYS A 614 16.47 -13.32 47.09
C CYS A 614 15.12 -12.69 47.47
N PHE A 615 14.06 -12.91 46.67
CA PHE A 615 12.74 -12.32 46.93
C PHE A 615 11.91 -13.06 47.97
N VAL A 616 12.10 -14.38 48.10
CA VAL A 616 11.22 -15.21 48.93
C VAL A 616 11.71 -15.32 50.38
N SER A 617 12.91 -14.81 50.71
CA SER A 617 13.51 -14.84 52.05
C SER A 617 13.24 -16.17 52.76
N PHE A 618 13.81 -17.24 52.21
CA PHE A 618 13.75 -18.53 52.88
C PHE A 618 14.52 -18.45 54.19
N ASP A 619 13.83 -18.61 55.32
CA ASP A 619 14.46 -18.89 56.61
C ASP A 619 15.35 -20.13 56.48
N ASN A 620 16.66 -19.92 56.29
CA ASN A 620 17.75 -20.92 56.35
C ASN A 620 17.54 -22.22 55.54
N VAL A 621 17.08 -22.13 54.30
CA VAL A 621 17.17 -23.25 53.34
C VAL A 621 18.30 -22.96 52.35
N ASP A 622 18.88 -23.95 51.70
CA ASP A 622 19.88 -23.72 50.63
C ASP A 622 19.16 -23.80 49.26
N ILE A 623 19.51 -22.93 48.31
CA ILE A 623 18.99 -22.92 46.94
C ILE A 623 19.14 -24.29 46.24
N HIS A 624 20.14 -25.08 46.66
CA HIS A 624 20.38 -26.44 46.16
C HIS A 624 19.32 -27.47 46.60
N VAL A 625 18.46 -27.15 47.56
CA VAL A 625 17.45 -28.07 48.13
C VAL A 625 16.04 -27.77 47.60
N VAL A 626 15.89 -26.74 46.75
CA VAL A 626 14.60 -26.33 46.18
C VAL A 626 14.40 -26.89 44.78
N HIS A 627 13.30 -27.61 44.60
CA HIS A 627 12.89 -28.18 43.32
C HIS A 627 11.74 -27.36 42.74
N PHE A 628 11.88 -26.99 41.46
CA PHE A 628 10.86 -26.27 40.70
C PHE A 628 10.20 -27.23 39.71
N TYR A 629 8.87 -27.19 39.66
CA TYR A 629 8.07 -28.03 38.77
C TYR A 629 7.11 -27.14 37.98
N CYS A 630 6.95 -27.41 36.67
CA CYS A 630 6.08 -26.63 35.79
C CYS A 630 4.75 -27.36 35.56
N PHE A 631 3.62 -26.68 35.74
CA PHE A 631 2.29 -27.21 35.44
C PHE A 631 1.95 -27.06 33.95
N ARG A 632 1.35 -28.09 33.34
CA ARG A 632 0.86 -28.03 31.95
C ARG A 632 -0.55 -28.62 31.86
N ARG A 633 -1.45 -27.95 31.13
CA ARG A 633 -2.81 -28.44 30.86
C ARG A 633 -2.79 -29.50 29.75
N ARG A 634 -3.41 -30.67 29.97
CA ARG A 634 -3.63 -31.68 28.91
C ARG A 634 -5.02 -31.50 28.29
N LEU A 635 -5.17 -31.90 27.02
CA LEU A 635 -6.40 -31.85 26.20
C LEU A 635 -7.67 -32.45 26.85
N GLN A 636 -7.55 -33.21 27.95
CA GLN A 636 -8.69 -33.80 28.69
C GLN A 636 -9.18 -32.97 29.90
N LYS A 637 -8.92 -31.65 29.94
CA LYS A 637 -9.33 -30.75 31.04
C LYS A 637 -8.75 -31.10 32.43
N SER A 638 -7.76 -31.98 32.55
CA SER A 638 -7.01 -32.22 33.80
C SER A 638 -5.58 -31.67 33.72
N LEU A 639 -5.18 -30.94 34.77
CA LEU A 639 -3.78 -30.58 35.05
C LEU A 639 -3.07 -31.80 35.64
N VAL A 640 -1.97 -32.23 35.02
CA VAL A 640 -1.12 -33.32 35.54
C VAL A 640 0.32 -32.84 35.57
N PHE A 641 1.06 -33.21 36.62
CA PHE A 641 2.50 -32.98 36.74
C PHE A 641 3.25 -33.61 35.56
N GLN A 642 4.16 -32.87 34.93
CA GLN A 642 5.09 -33.45 33.96
C GLN A 642 6.54 -33.33 34.48
N TRP A 643 7.19 -34.47 34.72
CA TRP A 643 8.62 -34.55 34.99
C TRP A 643 9.39 -34.34 33.69
N ASN A 644 10.19 -33.28 33.60
CA ASN A 644 11.21 -33.13 32.56
C ASN A 644 12.45 -32.44 33.16
N PHE A 645 13.30 -33.23 33.84
CA PHE A 645 14.76 -33.38 33.61
C PHE A 645 15.41 -34.09 34.81
N SER A 646 16.24 -35.08 34.47
CA SER A 646 17.24 -35.82 35.27
C SER A 646 17.23 -35.67 36.80
N VAL A 647 16.78 -36.75 37.45
CA VAL A 647 17.02 -37.09 38.85
C VAL A 647 18.52 -37.21 39.13
N PHE A 648 19.00 -36.54 40.17
CA PHE A 648 20.09 -37.07 41.00
C PHE A 648 19.83 -36.75 42.47
N GLY A 649 19.48 -37.80 43.24
CA GLY A 649 20.14 -38.10 44.52
C GLY A 649 19.72 -37.39 45.80
N CYS A 650 18.98 -38.15 46.61
CA CYS A 650 19.02 -38.27 48.08
C CYS A 650 18.29 -37.25 48.96
N GLY A 651 17.65 -37.78 50.00
CA GLY A 651 16.62 -37.13 50.79
C GLY A 651 17.13 -36.32 51.99
N GLN A 652 16.44 -35.22 52.24
CA GLN A 652 16.03 -34.65 53.52
C GLN A 652 15.08 -33.48 53.20
N SER A 653 13.96 -33.37 53.93
CA SER A 653 12.96 -32.28 53.91
C SER A 653 13.08 -31.24 52.77
N ALA A 654 12.72 -31.61 51.54
CA ALA A 654 12.74 -30.67 50.42
C ALA A 654 11.50 -29.75 50.47
N LYS A 655 11.71 -28.43 50.39
CA LYS A 655 10.61 -27.48 50.15
C LYS A 655 10.34 -27.47 48.64
N THR A 656 9.20 -28.06 48.24
CA THR A 656 8.76 -28.14 46.84
C THR A 656 8.09 -26.83 46.44
N ILE A 657 8.46 -26.30 45.27
CA ILE A 657 7.90 -25.08 44.71
C ILE A 657 7.39 -25.37 43.31
N LEU A 658 6.15 -24.99 43.05
CA LEU A 658 5.42 -25.31 41.84
C LEU A 658 5.11 -24.03 41.06
N ILE A 659 5.57 -24.00 39.82
CA ILE A 659 5.37 -22.91 38.88
C ILE A 659 4.18 -23.25 38.00
N VAL A 660 3.17 -22.39 38.00
CA VAL A 660 2.10 -22.44 37.00
C VAL A 660 2.41 -21.40 35.93
N PRO A 661 2.66 -21.81 34.67
CA PRO A 661 2.68 -20.88 33.55
C PRO A 661 1.24 -20.44 33.25
N ILE A 662 1.02 -19.14 33.15
CA ILE A 662 -0.19 -18.59 32.55
C ILE A 662 0.07 -18.52 31.05
N ASP A 663 -0.62 -19.38 30.31
CA ASP A 663 -0.73 -19.45 28.85
C ASP A 663 0.58 -19.44 28.02
N LEU A 664 0.86 -20.59 27.39
CA LEU A 664 1.87 -20.78 26.35
C LEU A 664 1.19 -21.09 25.02
#